data_AF-A0A352JCH0-F1
#
_entry.id   AF-A0A352JCH0-F1
#
_cell.length_a   1.000
_cell.length_b   1.000
_cell.length_c   1.000
_cell.angle_alpha   90.00
_cell.angle_beta   90.00
_cell.angle_gamma   90.00
#
_symmetry.space_group_name_H-M   'P 1'
#
loop_
_entity.id
_entity.type
_entity.pdbx_description
1 polymer ?
#
loop_
_entity_poly.entity_id
_entity_poly.type
_entity_poly.pdbx_seq_one_letter_code
_entity_poly.pdbx_strand_id
1 'polypeptide(L)'
;MWSKLKKRIWKWKGFLAIIPVTTGILLGIRSIGLLQPLELATYDLFFQWRPTESIDDRIVIVGISESDIQNFGYPISDEPLTKLLNLIKQQQPRVIGLDIYRDLPVPKNYGSAYQELIKVFASTPNLIGIRKVIANREGSSVAASPILEQRNQVAANDFIPDNDGKIRRILLSLKDQQGKTITSLSAALALQYLQKENIKLEVIDLKAQKYRLGKAIFVPMQENDGGYVRQQLGGYQILSNFRNFHDGFRSVSLTQILNGDIPQDIFRDRLVLIGVTAESNTDYFITPYNSSVLGNSFPVTSGVTLHANITSQLIAQALDGRPVFKVWSKLIESLWIAFWSLFGGLLCWQHYNYRPITQSKFAFRIPWTTLMIASLGGSLFITSYLAFLWGWWIPIVPTLIALFGSSTIITGYIALNVQETRRRAIISAIPDLMFNVSADGIYLGQLNYNRDIERIYSDFENIGKHISQFLMPEICDRHLFHIQQALSTGEIQVYEQRICTDSKCQDEEVRIVVSGANEVLFMIRNISDRKQAELAIYQKNTELANTLKELKTTQKQLVESEKYASLGSMVAGIAHEVNTPVGNSLLAASILEQATQQFDEAFSRGELKKSSLQAYLDKAKISSEILLSNLQRAAELIQNFKQVAVDQSSLEQRSFSVKDYIEKILISLDPQIKYTPHQVFVQGDSGIMIQSYPGALSQIVTNLVMNSLTHAYHGLEKVGHLQFEVKQQNCKVIIVYSDDGKGIPAESLPKIFDPFFTTARNSGGSGLGLHIIYNLITQNLKGNIICKSEIGSGTKFIITLPENLQEINCK
;
A
#
# COMPACT_ATOMS: atom_id res chain seq x y z
N MET A 1 -6.45 17.38 -43.98
CA MET A 1 -7.56 17.15 -43.03
C MET A 1 -7.89 15.65 -42.86
N TRP A 2 -8.02 14.91 -43.95
CA TRP A 2 -8.37 13.47 -43.96
C TRP A 2 -7.34 12.55 -43.24
N SER A 3 -6.03 12.83 -43.36
CA SER A 3 -4.98 12.07 -42.66
C SER A 3 -5.00 12.25 -41.14
N LYS A 4 -5.32 13.46 -40.65
CA LYS A 4 -5.51 13.75 -39.22
C LYS A 4 -6.76 13.06 -38.68
N LEU A 5 -7.85 13.04 -39.45
CA LEU A 5 -9.08 12.33 -39.12
C LEU A 5 -8.85 10.82 -39.04
N LYS A 6 -8.18 10.23 -40.04
CA LYS A 6 -7.82 8.80 -40.08
C LYS A 6 -6.96 8.40 -38.87
N LYS A 7 -5.95 9.20 -38.51
CA LYS A 7 -5.15 8.99 -37.29
C LYS A 7 -5.98 9.08 -36.01
N ARG A 8 -6.96 9.99 -35.94
CA ARG A 8 -7.84 10.15 -34.76
C ARG A 8 -8.81 8.97 -34.63
N ILE A 9 -9.44 8.56 -35.72
CA ILE A 9 -10.32 7.37 -35.77
C ILE A 9 -9.53 6.11 -35.39
N TRP A 10 -8.31 5.96 -35.91
CA TRP A 10 -7.49 4.78 -35.63
C TRP A 10 -7.04 4.70 -34.17
N LYS A 11 -6.82 5.84 -33.51
CA LYS A 11 -6.61 5.89 -32.06
C LYS A 11 -7.85 5.41 -31.29
N TRP A 12 -9.05 5.72 -31.77
CA TRP A 12 -10.33 5.41 -31.13
C TRP A 12 -10.94 4.06 -31.54
N LYS A 13 -10.24 3.26 -32.36
CA LYS A 13 -10.78 2.02 -32.94
C LYS A 13 -11.30 1.03 -31.88
N GLY A 14 -10.60 0.89 -30.75
CA GLY A 14 -11.02 0.00 -29.67
C GLY A 14 -12.34 0.44 -29.04
N PHE A 15 -12.46 1.71 -28.69
CA PHE A 15 -13.70 2.30 -28.17
C PHE A 15 -14.87 2.15 -29.15
N LEU A 16 -14.65 2.49 -30.42
CA LEU A 16 -15.68 2.46 -31.46
C LEU A 16 -16.15 1.04 -31.80
N ALA A 17 -15.34 0.02 -31.58
CA ALA A 17 -15.72 -1.38 -31.76
C ALA A 17 -16.39 -1.98 -30.51
N ILE A 18 -15.85 -1.71 -29.32
CA ILE A 18 -16.31 -2.34 -28.07
C ILE A 18 -17.70 -1.86 -27.66
N ILE A 19 -17.99 -0.57 -27.76
CA ILE A 19 -19.26 -0.01 -27.25
C ILE A 19 -20.49 -0.54 -28.01
N PRO A 20 -20.52 -0.57 -29.35
CA PRO A 20 -21.65 -1.13 -30.08
C PRO A 20 -21.83 -2.63 -29.83
N VAL A 21 -20.73 -3.40 -29.75
CA VAL A 21 -20.78 -4.84 -29.50
C VAL A 21 -21.34 -5.14 -28.11
N THR A 22 -20.82 -4.48 -27.08
CA THR A 22 -21.29 -4.66 -25.69
C THR A 22 -22.74 -4.24 -25.52
N THR A 23 -23.14 -3.12 -26.13
CA THR A 23 -24.53 -2.66 -26.15
C THR A 23 -25.43 -3.65 -26.88
N GLY A 24 -25.02 -4.16 -28.04
CA GLY A 24 -25.77 -5.14 -28.82
C GLY A 24 -25.99 -6.46 -28.06
N ILE A 25 -24.93 -6.97 -27.41
CA ILE A 25 -25.01 -8.16 -26.54
C ILE A 25 -26.01 -7.90 -25.40
N LEU A 26 -25.92 -6.76 -24.73
CA LEU A 26 -26.78 -6.44 -23.60
C LEU A 26 -28.26 -6.28 -24.00
N LEU A 27 -28.54 -5.63 -25.13
CA LEU A 27 -29.89 -5.55 -25.69
C LEU A 27 -30.41 -6.94 -26.09
N GLY A 28 -29.54 -7.80 -26.62
CA GLY A 28 -29.83 -9.21 -26.87
C GLY A 28 -30.25 -9.96 -25.60
N ILE A 29 -29.44 -9.86 -24.54
CA ILE A 29 -29.72 -10.45 -23.21
C ILE A 29 -31.04 -9.93 -22.64
N ARG A 30 -31.34 -8.63 -22.78
CA ARG A 30 -32.63 -8.06 -22.38
C ARG A 30 -33.78 -8.63 -23.20
N SER A 31 -33.63 -8.76 -24.52
CA SER A 31 -34.70 -9.27 -25.41
C SER A 31 -35.09 -10.74 -25.18
N ILE A 32 -34.18 -11.52 -24.57
CA ILE A 32 -34.46 -12.91 -24.17
C ILE A 32 -35.05 -13.04 -22.77
N GLY A 33 -35.16 -11.95 -22.00
CA GLY A 33 -35.76 -11.95 -20.67
C GLY A 33 -34.81 -12.32 -19.54
N LEU A 34 -33.51 -12.49 -19.79
CA LEU A 34 -32.55 -12.93 -18.76
C LEU A 34 -32.44 -11.92 -17.60
N LEU A 35 -32.66 -10.62 -17.88
CA LEU A 35 -32.61 -9.54 -16.88
C LEU A 35 -33.95 -9.27 -16.20
N GLN A 36 -35.06 -9.87 -16.67
CA GLN A 36 -36.40 -9.61 -16.14
C GLN A 36 -36.51 -9.87 -14.62
N PRO A 37 -36.00 -10.98 -14.06
CA PRO A 37 -36.11 -11.22 -12.62
C PRO A 37 -35.45 -10.14 -11.77
N LEU A 38 -34.28 -9.65 -12.18
CA LEU A 38 -33.55 -8.59 -11.48
C LEU A 38 -34.28 -7.24 -11.60
N GLU A 39 -34.85 -6.96 -12.76
CA GLU A 39 -35.61 -5.73 -13.02
C GLU A 39 -36.88 -5.69 -12.15
N LEU A 40 -37.63 -6.79 -12.11
CA LEU A 40 -38.83 -6.92 -11.27
C LEU A 40 -38.50 -6.98 -9.76
N ALA A 41 -37.36 -7.54 -9.38
CA ALA A 41 -36.89 -7.46 -7.99
C ALA A 41 -36.56 -6.01 -7.59
N THR A 42 -36.00 -5.22 -8.50
CA THR A 42 -35.73 -3.79 -8.25
C THR A 42 -37.04 -3.00 -8.15
N TYR A 43 -38.04 -3.35 -8.96
CA TYR A 43 -39.40 -2.79 -8.84
C TYR A 43 -39.97 -3.03 -7.44
N ASP A 44 -39.85 -4.26 -6.93
CA ASP A 44 -40.33 -4.62 -5.59
C ASP A 44 -39.59 -3.85 -4.48
N LEU A 45 -38.27 -3.73 -4.61
CA LEU A 45 -37.44 -2.98 -3.68
C LEU A 45 -37.87 -1.50 -3.60
N PHE A 46 -38.21 -0.90 -4.73
CA PHE A 46 -38.70 0.48 -4.78
C PHE A 46 -40.05 0.66 -4.10
N PHE A 47 -40.92 -0.36 -4.11
CA PHE A 47 -42.13 -0.36 -3.30
C PHE A 47 -41.80 -0.43 -1.81
N GLN A 48 -40.92 -1.33 -1.39
CA GLN A 48 -40.56 -1.50 0.04
C GLN A 48 -39.94 -0.25 0.66
N TRP A 49 -39.20 0.53 -0.12
CA TRP A 49 -38.63 1.80 0.34
C TRP A 49 -39.59 2.97 0.25
N ARG A 50 -40.79 2.80 -0.31
CA ARG A 50 -41.76 3.88 -0.42
C ARG A 50 -42.19 4.33 0.99
N PRO A 51 -42.22 5.65 1.26
CA PRO A 51 -42.76 6.18 2.50
C PRO A 51 -44.19 5.70 2.77
N THR A 52 -44.55 5.55 4.04
CA THR A 52 -45.92 5.23 4.43
C THR A 52 -46.88 6.38 4.10
N GLU A 53 -48.08 6.03 3.66
CA GLU A 53 -49.18 6.92 3.34
C GLU A 53 -50.25 6.85 4.44
N SER A 54 -51.01 7.93 4.62
CA SER A 54 -52.18 7.93 5.51
C SER A 54 -53.28 6.99 4.99
N ILE A 55 -54.05 6.42 5.92
CA ILE A 55 -55.19 5.54 5.62
C ILE A 55 -56.17 6.25 4.67
N ASP A 56 -56.75 5.50 3.73
CA ASP A 56 -57.80 6.01 2.85
C ASP A 56 -59.16 5.96 3.55
N ASP A 57 -59.63 7.09 4.08
CA ASP A 57 -60.92 7.19 4.78
C ASP A 57 -62.14 6.87 3.90
N ARG A 58 -61.98 6.79 2.56
CA ARG A 58 -63.08 6.48 1.63
C ARG A 58 -63.48 5.01 1.64
N ILE A 59 -62.64 4.12 2.18
CA ILE A 59 -62.81 2.66 2.11
C ILE A 59 -62.81 2.07 3.51
N VAL A 60 -63.78 1.20 3.77
CA VAL A 60 -63.86 0.38 4.98
C VAL A 60 -63.95 -1.09 4.59
N ILE A 61 -63.14 -1.94 5.22
CA ILE A 61 -63.19 -3.39 5.06
C ILE A 61 -64.04 -3.99 6.18
N VAL A 62 -65.01 -4.80 5.81
CA VAL A 62 -65.71 -5.70 6.72
C VAL A 62 -65.04 -7.05 6.61
N GLY A 63 -64.13 -7.33 7.55
CA GLY A 63 -63.32 -8.54 7.55
C GLY A 63 -64.05 -9.69 8.23
N ILE A 64 -64.12 -10.84 7.56
CA ILE A 64 -64.57 -12.09 8.18
C ILE A 64 -63.33 -12.78 8.74
N SER A 65 -63.19 -12.74 10.06
CA SER A 65 -62.06 -13.31 10.79
C SER A 65 -62.21 -14.82 11.02
N GLU A 66 -61.18 -15.46 11.57
CA GLU A 66 -61.22 -16.88 11.95
C GLU A 66 -62.34 -17.17 12.97
N SER A 67 -62.53 -16.27 13.95
CA SER A 67 -63.62 -16.40 14.92
C SER A 67 -64.99 -16.27 14.28
N ASP A 68 -65.12 -15.42 13.25
CA ASP A 68 -66.37 -15.28 12.50
C ASP A 68 -66.69 -16.55 11.71
N ILE A 69 -65.69 -17.18 11.08
CA ILE A 69 -65.87 -18.45 10.35
C ILE A 69 -66.28 -19.58 11.30
N GLN A 70 -65.65 -19.67 12.49
CA GLN A 70 -66.00 -20.69 13.49
C GLN A 70 -67.44 -20.51 14.01
N ASN A 71 -67.89 -19.27 14.17
CA ASN A 71 -69.22 -18.97 14.71
C ASN A 71 -70.34 -19.09 13.66
N PHE A 72 -70.08 -18.73 12.39
CA PHE A 72 -71.12 -18.56 11.37
C PHE A 72 -70.98 -19.47 10.13
N GLY A 73 -69.91 -20.27 10.06
CA GLY A 73 -69.58 -21.19 8.96
C GLY A 73 -68.89 -20.53 7.77
N TYR A 74 -68.32 -21.34 6.87
CA TYR A 74 -67.75 -20.88 5.60
C TYR A 74 -68.21 -21.74 4.41
N PRO A 75 -68.82 -21.17 3.35
CA PRO A 75 -69.23 -19.76 3.22
C PRO A 75 -70.18 -19.31 4.35
N ILE A 76 -70.17 -18.01 4.68
CA ILE A 76 -71.02 -17.46 5.75
C ILE A 76 -72.49 -17.76 5.46
N SER A 77 -73.18 -18.27 6.48
CA SER A 77 -74.60 -18.63 6.42
C SER A 77 -75.49 -17.44 6.01
N ASP A 78 -76.62 -17.73 5.37
CA ASP A 78 -77.49 -16.71 4.76
C ASP A 78 -78.08 -15.72 5.78
N GLU A 79 -78.43 -16.17 6.98
CA GLU A 79 -79.03 -15.32 8.01
C GLU A 79 -78.05 -14.26 8.56
N PRO A 80 -76.84 -14.60 9.05
CA PRO A 80 -75.83 -13.62 9.43
C PRO A 80 -75.49 -12.63 8.31
N LEU A 81 -75.36 -13.10 7.06
CA LEU A 81 -75.07 -12.23 5.93
C LEU A 81 -76.23 -11.25 5.63
N THR A 82 -77.47 -11.73 5.73
CA THR A 82 -78.67 -10.89 5.56
C THR A 82 -78.73 -9.80 6.62
N LYS A 83 -78.47 -10.14 7.89
CA LYS A 83 -78.38 -9.19 9.00
C LYS A 83 -77.27 -8.17 8.79
N LEU A 84 -76.07 -8.63 8.44
CA LEU A 84 -74.92 -7.78 8.13
C LEU A 84 -75.25 -6.75 7.05
N LEU A 85 -75.77 -7.21 5.90
CA LEU A 85 -76.06 -6.33 4.76
C LEU A 85 -77.14 -5.30 5.10
N ASN A 86 -78.16 -5.67 5.88
CA ASN A 86 -79.17 -4.73 6.34
C ASN A 86 -78.59 -3.65 7.27
N LEU A 87 -77.72 -4.03 8.22
CA LEU A 87 -77.04 -3.08 9.12
C LEU A 87 -76.13 -2.11 8.36
N ILE A 88 -75.33 -2.62 7.42
CA ILE A 88 -74.48 -1.79 6.55
C ILE A 88 -75.36 -0.82 5.73
N LYS A 89 -76.44 -1.34 5.12
CA LYS A 89 -77.36 -0.56 4.27
C LYS A 89 -78.03 0.59 5.03
N GLN A 90 -78.34 0.42 6.32
CA GLN A 90 -78.94 1.47 7.14
C GLN A 90 -78.08 2.74 7.21
N GLN A 91 -76.75 2.60 7.17
CA GLN A 91 -75.81 3.74 7.18
C GLN A 91 -75.61 4.40 5.81
N GLN A 92 -76.30 3.95 4.75
CA GLN A 92 -76.24 4.53 3.40
C GLN A 92 -74.80 4.61 2.82
N PRO A 93 -74.12 3.47 2.63
CA PRO A 93 -72.82 3.45 1.97
C PRO A 93 -72.92 3.83 0.50
N ARG A 94 -71.82 4.29 -0.07
CA ARG A 94 -71.76 4.71 -1.48
C ARG A 94 -71.82 3.50 -2.41
N VAL A 95 -71.06 2.46 -2.08
CA VAL A 95 -71.05 1.17 -2.79
C VAL A 95 -70.62 0.06 -1.83
N ILE A 96 -71.18 -1.13 -2.01
CA ILE A 96 -70.88 -2.32 -1.22
C ILE A 96 -70.30 -3.38 -2.17
N GLY A 97 -69.07 -3.84 -1.93
CA GLY A 97 -68.51 -5.01 -2.59
C GLY A 97 -68.63 -6.24 -1.71
N LEU A 98 -69.10 -7.34 -2.27
CA LEU A 98 -69.25 -8.63 -1.60
C LEU A 98 -68.29 -9.64 -2.21
N ASP A 99 -67.09 -9.72 -1.63
CA ASP A 99 -65.99 -10.64 -2.00
C ASP A 99 -66.14 -11.98 -1.26
N ILE A 100 -67.27 -12.65 -1.52
CA ILE A 100 -67.59 -13.98 -0.97
C ILE A 100 -68.25 -14.81 -2.07
N TYR A 101 -67.66 -15.97 -2.38
CA TYR A 101 -68.25 -16.89 -3.35
C TYR A 101 -69.53 -17.50 -2.80
N ARG A 102 -70.55 -17.56 -3.66
CA ARG A 102 -71.86 -18.15 -3.35
C ARG A 102 -72.24 -19.18 -4.41
N ASP A 103 -71.42 -20.23 -4.50
CA ASP A 103 -71.66 -21.40 -5.36
C ASP A 103 -72.14 -22.58 -4.51
N LEU A 104 -73.25 -22.36 -3.80
CA LEU A 104 -73.94 -23.45 -3.14
C LEU A 104 -74.90 -24.10 -4.17
N PRO A 105 -74.94 -25.43 -4.27
CA PRO A 105 -75.93 -26.11 -5.12
C PRO A 105 -77.32 -25.68 -4.67
N VAL A 106 -78.01 -24.95 -5.54
CA VAL A 106 -79.33 -24.38 -5.28
C VAL A 106 -80.29 -25.53 -4.93
N PRO A 107 -80.77 -25.67 -3.67
CA PRO A 107 -81.74 -26.70 -3.36
C PRO A 107 -83.06 -26.37 -4.06
N LYS A 108 -83.76 -27.39 -4.57
CA LYS A 108 -85.07 -27.23 -5.23
C LYS A 108 -86.14 -26.59 -4.31
N ASN A 109 -85.96 -26.68 -2.98
CA ASN A 109 -86.78 -26.02 -1.98
C ASN A 109 -85.94 -24.99 -1.19
N TYR A 110 -86.25 -23.71 -1.37
CA TYR A 110 -85.54 -22.62 -0.71
C TYR A 110 -85.93 -22.51 0.77
N GLY A 111 -84.94 -22.47 1.67
CA GLY A 111 -85.16 -22.07 3.06
C GLY A 111 -85.53 -20.58 3.18
N SER A 112 -86.18 -20.19 4.28
CA SER A 112 -86.59 -18.79 4.54
C SER A 112 -85.42 -17.81 4.51
N ALA A 113 -84.26 -18.19 5.07
CA ALA A 113 -83.07 -17.35 5.13
C ALA A 113 -82.53 -16.97 3.73
N TYR A 114 -82.52 -17.91 2.77
CA TYR A 114 -82.09 -17.63 1.40
C TYR A 114 -83.04 -16.66 0.68
N GLN A 115 -84.35 -16.81 0.92
CA GLN A 115 -85.36 -15.89 0.36
C GLN A 115 -85.21 -14.46 0.91
N GLU A 116 -84.88 -14.31 2.19
CA GLU A 116 -84.55 -13.00 2.77
C GLU A 116 -83.28 -12.40 2.18
N LEU A 117 -82.24 -13.21 1.98
CA LEU A 117 -81.01 -12.76 1.35
C LEU A 117 -81.25 -12.28 -0.08
N ILE A 118 -82.04 -13.00 -0.89
CA ILE A 118 -82.42 -12.56 -2.24
C ILE A 118 -83.17 -11.22 -2.19
N LYS A 119 -84.08 -11.03 -1.22
CA LYS A 119 -84.78 -9.74 -1.05
C LYS A 119 -83.79 -8.61 -0.73
N VAL A 120 -82.78 -8.86 0.09
CA VAL A 120 -81.72 -7.88 0.39
C VAL A 120 -80.88 -7.58 -0.86
N PHE A 121 -80.48 -8.59 -1.64
CA PHE A 121 -79.77 -8.39 -2.91
C PHE A 121 -80.60 -7.57 -3.91
N ALA A 122 -81.88 -7.91 -4.08
CA ALA A 122 -82.77 -7.20 -5.00
C ALA A 122 -83.06 -5.76 -4.57
N SER A 123 -83.05 -5.47 -3.26
CA SER A 123 -83.33 -4.14 -2.72
C SER A 123 -82.10 -3.26 -2.54
N THR A 124 -80.90 -3.73 -2.91
CA THR A 124 -79.62 -3.02 -2.67
C THR A 124 -78.89 -2.77 -4.01
N PRO A 125 -79.22 -1.69 -4.74
CA PRO A 125 -78.71 -1.43 -6.08
C PRO A 125 -77.22 -1.05 -6.14
N ASN A 126 -76.62 -0.69 -5.01
CA ASN A 126 -75.21 -0.36 -4.85
C ASN A 126 -74.36 -1.54 -4.35
N LEU A 127 -74.90 -2.77 -4.35
CA LEU A 127 -74.18 -4.00 -4.05
C LEU A 127 -73.54 -4.57 -5.32
N ILE A 128 -72.29 -5.00 -5.27
CA ILE A 128 -71.61 -5.76 -6.32
C ILE A 128 -71.12 -7.08 -5.73
N GLY A 129 -71.57 -8.19 -6.28
CA GLY A 129 -71.05 -9.54 -5.97
C GLY A 129 -69.93 -9.96 -6.91
N ILE A 130 -69.34 -11.12 -6.62
CA ILE A 130 -68.22 -11.67 -7.38
C ILE A 130 -68.59 -12.92 -8.19
N ARG A 131 -67.77 -13.20 -9.19
CA ARG A 131 -67.63 -14.50 -9.86
C ARG A 131 -66.17 -14.76 -10.22
N LYS A 132 -65.85 -16.02 -10.52
CA LYS A 132 -64.54 -16.40 -11.05
C LYS A 132 -64.63 -16.68 -12.55
N VAL A 133 -63.91 -15.90 -13.36
CA VAL A 133 -63.99 -15.95 -14.82
C VAL A 133 -62.87 -16.81 -15.42
N ILE A 134 -61.65 -16.76 -14.86
CA ILE A 134 -60.53 -17.58 -15.29
C ILE A 134 -60.59 -18.93 -14.56
N ALA A 135 -60.74 -20.01 -15.32
CA ALA A 135 -60.60 -21.37 -14.80
C ALA A 135 -59.10 -21.69 -14.65
N ASN A 136 -58.68 -22.10 -13.44
CA ASN A 136 -57.30 -22.52 -13.19
C ASN A 136 -57.08 -23.96 -13.68
N ARG A 137 -55.82 -24.42 -13.79
CA ARG A 137 -55.46 -25.82 -14.12
C ARG A 137 -56.07 -26.88 -13.18
N GLU A 138 -56.54 -26.49 -11.99
CA GLU A 138 -57.15 -27.38 -10.97
C GLU A 138 -58.56 -26.93 -10.49
N GLY A 139 -59.17 -25.86 -11.03
CA GLY A 139 -60.39 -25.28 -10.43
C GLY A 139 -61.41 -24.77 -11.45
N SER A 140 -62.65 -25.21 -11.27
CA SER A 140 -63.85 -24.81 -12.02
C SER A 140 -64.16 -23.31 -11.90
N SER A 141 -64.75 -22.72 -12.94
CA SER A 141 -65.37 -21.38 -12.86
C SER A 141 -66.44 -21.37 -11.78
N VAL A 142 -66.45 -20.34 -10.94
CA VAL A 142 -67.42 -20.18 -9.85
C VAL A 142 -68.48 -19.19 -10.32
N ALA A 143 -69.72 -19.65 -10.44
CA ALA A 143 -70.84 -18.83 -10.91
C ALA A 143 -71.24 -17.76 -9.88
N ALA A 144 -71.79 -16.65 -10.38
CA ALA A 144 -72.34 -15.61 -9.53
C ALA A 144 -73.73 -15.99 -8.98
N SER A 145 -74.19 -15.23 -8.00
CA SER A 145 -75.61 -15.28 -7.60
C SER A 145 -76.52 -14.92 -8.78
N PRO A 146 -77.52 -15.75 -9.14
CA PRO A 146 -78.40 -15.49 -10.29
C PRO A 146 -79.11 -14.14 -10.25
N ILE A 147 -79.52 -13.69 -9.05
CA ILE A 147 -80.22 -12.40 -8.90
C ILE A 147 -79.29 -11.21 -9.12
N LEU A 148 -78.02 -11.31 -8.68
CA LEU A 148 -77.03 -10.26 -8.92
C LEU A 148 -76.64 -10.23 -10.40
N GLU A 149 -76.51 -11.40 -11.05
CA GLU A 149 -76.20 -11.50 -12.48
C GLU A 149 -77.31 -10.86 -13.33
N GLN A 150 -78.59 -11.16 -13.04
CA GLN A 150 -79.75 -10.56 -13.72
C GLN A 150 -79.77 -9.03 -13.62
N ARG A 151 -79.19 -8.46 -12.56
CA ARG A 151 -79.15 -7.02 -12.31
C ARG A 151 -77.85 -6.36 -12.79
N ASN A 152 -76.94 -7.11 -13.42
CA ASN A 152 -75.60 -6.67 -13.79
C ASN A 152 -74.78 -6.14 -12.59
N GLN A 153 -75.00 -6.73 -11.40
CA GLN A 153 -74.34 -6.39 -10.14
C GLN A 153 -73.24 -7.41 -9.80
N VAL A 154 -72.50 -7.87 -10.80
CA VAL A 154 -71.47 -8.91 -10.67
C VAL A 154 -70.19 -8.47 -11.35
N ALA A 155 -69.07 -8.67 -10.67
CA ALA A 155 -67.73 -8.40 -11.17
C ALA A 155 -66.81 -9.63 -11.03
N ALA A 156 -65.68 -9.61 -11.73
CA ALA A 156 -64.70 -10.69 -11.69
C ALA A 156 -63.75 -10.56 -10.48
N ASN A 157 -63.49 -11.68 -9.80
CA ASN A 157 -62.57 -11.76 -8.65
C ASN A 157 -61.14 -12.18 -9.03
N ASP A 158 -60.83 -12.17 -10.32
CA ASP A 158 -59.62 -12.77 -10.85
C ASP A 158 -58.39 -11.88 -10.65
N PHE A 159 -57.34 -12.45 -10.05
CA PHE A 159 -56.00 -11.89 -10.00
C PHE A 159 -55.05 -12.68 -10.90
N ILE A 160 -54.07 -12.00 -11.48
CA ILE A 160 -53.08 -12.63 -12.37
C ILE A 160 -51.70 -12.47 -11.73
N PRO A 161 -51.19 -13.49 -11.01
CA PRO A 161 -49.82 -13.47 -10.52
C PRO A 161 -48.82 -13.57 -11.67
N ASP A 162 -47.65 -12.98 -11.45
CA ASP A 162 -46.47 -13.22 -12.27
C ASP A 162 -45.92 -14.63 -12.03
N ASN A 163 -44.95 -15.05 -12.84
CA ASN A 163 -44.34 -16.39 -12.74
C ASN A 163 -43.71 -16.68 -11.37
N ASP A 164 -43.38 -15.64 -10.60
CA ASP A 164 -42.86 -15.74 -9.23
C ASP A 164 -43.96 -15.64 -8.15
N GLY A 165 -45.24 -15.72 -8.54
CA GLY A 165 -46.38 -15.71 -7.63
C GLY A 165 -46.84 -14.33 -7.14
N LYS A 166 -46.13 -13.26 -7.51
CA LYS A 166 -46.41 -11.90 -7.03
C LYS A 166 -47.39 -11.15 -7.94
N ILE A 167 -48.23 -10.32 -7.35
CA ILE A 167 -49.13 -9.42 -8.07
C ILE A 167 -48.44 -8.08 -8.30
N ARG A 168 -48.02 -7.79 -9.53
CA ARG A 168 -47.51 -6.46 -9.95
C ARG A 168 -48.37 -5.80 -11.04
N ARG A 169 -49.29 -6.57 -11.59
CA ARG A 169 -50.20 -6.18 -12.65
C ARG A 169 -51.63 -6.23 -12.12
N ILE A 170 -52.40 -5.20 -12.45
CA ILE A 170 -53.81 -5.08 -12.06
C ILE A 170 -54.66 -5.39 -13.28
N LEU A 171 -55.56 -6.35 -13.13
CA LEU A 171 -56.59 -6.65 -14.12
C LEU A 171 -57.79 -5.73 -13.88
N LEU A 172 -58.16 -4.92 -14.89
CA LEU A 172 -59.33 -4.03 -14.81
C LEU A 172 -60.56 -4.62 -15.49
N SER A 173 -60.37 -5.42 -16.53
CA SER A 173 -61.44 -6.16 -17.19
C SER A 173 -60.89 -7.36 -17.94
N LEU A 174 -61.68 -8.40 -18.13
CA LEU A 174 -61.33 -9.57 -18.95
C LEU A 174 -62.53 -10.04 -19.75
N LYS A 175 -62.30 -10.93 -20.70
CA LYS A 175 -63.39 -11.57 -21.46
C LYS A 175 -63.71 -12.92 -20.86
N ASP A 176 -65.00 -13.21 -20.69
CA ASP A 176 -65.44 -14.57 -20.35
C ASP A 176 -65.41 -15.50 -21.57
N GLN A 177 -65.79 -16.77 -21.36
CA GLN A 177 -65.82 -17.79 -22.42
C GLN A 177 -66.75 -17.43 -23.59
N GLN A 178 -67.74 -16.56 -23.36
CA GLN A 178 -68.67 -16.07 -24.39
C GLN A 178 -68.16 -14.80 -25.07
N GLY A 179 -66.97 -14.31 -24.71
CA GLY A 179 -66.37 -13.09 -25.24
C GLY A 179 -66.94 -11.79 -24.64
N LYS A 180 -67.84 -11.87 -23.66
CA LYS A 180 -68.39 -10.71 -22.95
C LYS A 180 -67.32 -10.13 -22.06
N THR A 181 -67.17 -8.80 -22.08
CA THR A 181 -66.21 -8.10 -21.23
C THR A 181 -66.77 -7.95 -19.83
N ILE A 182 -66.05 -8.46 -18.85
CA ILE A 182 -66.37 -8.46 -17.43
C ILE A 182 -65.37 -7.56 -16.72
N THR A 183 -65.86 -6.59 -15.98
CA THR A 183 -65.03 -5.70 -15.16
C THR A 183 -64.54 -6.43 -13.92
N SER A 184 -63.32 -6.18 -13.47
CA SER A 184 -62.85 -6.71 -12.19
C SER A 184 -63.56 -6.03 -11.02
N LEU A 185 -63.63 -6.70 -9.86
CA LEU A 185 -64.33 -6.18 -8.68
C LEU A 185 -63.82 -4.78 -8.32
N SER A 186 -62.50 -4.59 -8.25
CA SER A 186 -61.93 -3.28 -7.91
C SER A 186 -62.28 -2.17 -8.90
N ALA A 187 -62.29 -2.48 -10.20
CA ALA A 187 -62.65 -1.51 -11.22
C ALA A 187 -64.16 -1.20 -11.18
N ALA A 188 -65.02 -2.21 -10.97
CA ALA A 188 -66.46 -2.02 -10.86
C ALA A 188 -66.81 -1.14 -9.63
N LEU A 189 -66.19 -1.42 -8.49
CA LEU A 189 -66.36 -0.64 -7.27
C LEU A 189 -65.87 0.80 -7.43
N ALA A 190 -64.70 1.02 -8.03
CA ALA A 190 -64.18 2.36 -8.29
C ALA A 190 -65.12 3.16 -9.21
N LEU A 191 -65.58 2.54 -10.31
CA LEU A 191 -66.50 3.19 -11.23
C LEU A 191 -67.83 3.56 -10.55
N GLN A 192 -68.41 2.66 -9.76
CA GLN A 192 -69.66 2.92 -9.06
C GLN A 192 -69.50 3.97 -7.95
N TYR A 193 -68.38 3.97 -7.23
CA TYR A 193 -68.05 5.03 -6.27
C TYR A 193 -68.01 6.41 -6.96
N LEU A 194 -67.29 6.50 -8.08
CA LEU A 194 -67.07 7.75 -8.82
C LEU A 194 -68.32 8.29 -9.54
N GLN A 195 -69.34 7.46 -9.77
CA GLN A 195 -70.60 7.91 -10.40
C GLN A 195 -71.29 9.04 -9.60
N LYS A 196 -71.23 9.00 -8.27
CA LYS A 196 -71.82 10.06 -7.42
C LYS A 196 -70.99 11.36 -7.45
N GLU A 197 -69.74 11.32 -7.91
CA GLU A 197 -68.92 12.52 -8.25
C GLU A 197 -69.15 12.99 -9.70
N ASN A 198 -70.13 12.41 -10.42
CA ASN A 198 -70.37 12.63 -11.85
C ASN A 198 -69.17 12.29 -12.75
N ILE A 199 -68.26 11.44 -12.30
CA ILE A 199 -67.12 10.98 -13.08
C ILE A 199 -67.46 9.66 -13.74
N LYS A 200 -67.40 9.63 -15.08
CA LYS A 200 -67.63 8.44 -15.90
C LYS A 200 -66.36 8.08 -16.67
N LEU A 201 -66.29 6.83 -17.13
CA LEU A 201 -65.22 6.36 -17.99
C LEU A 201 -65.42 6.91 -19.41
N GLU A 202 -64.50 7.73 -19.88
CA GLU A 202 -64.52 8.32 -21.22
C GLU A 202 -63.54 7.58 -22.14
N VAL A 203 -63.95 7.35 -23.38
CA VAL A 203 -63.08 6.75 -24.40
C VAL A 203 -62.28 7.87 -25.07
N ILE A 204 -60.94 7.81 -24.96
CA ILE A 204 -60.05 8.73 -25.67
C ILE A 204 -59.71 8.18 -27.06
N ASP A 205 -59.32 6.90 -27.12
CA ASP A 205 -58.94 6.21 -28.36
C ASP A 205 -59.34 4.74 -28.27
N LEU A 206 -60.35 4.35 -29.05
CA LEU A 206 -60.84 2.96 -29.12
C LEU A 206 -59.81 1.99 -29.67
N LYS A 207 -58.97 2.40 -30.64
CA LYS A 207 -58.00 1.51 -31.28
C LYS A 207 -56.83 1.22 -30.35
N ALA A 208 -56.36 2.24 -29.64
CA ALA A 208 -55.32 2.09 -28.62
C ALA A 208 -55.88 1.69 -27.24
N GLN A 209 -57.20 1.48 -27.13
CA GLN A 209 -57.93 1.21 -25.88
C GLN A 209 -57.55 2.19 -24.75
N LYS A 210 -57.42 3.49 -25.06
CA LYS A 210 -57.11 4.51 -24.06
C LYS A 210 -58.37 5.09 -23.45
N TYR A 211 -58.44 5.10 -22.13
CA TYR A 211 -59.60 5.60 -21.38
C TYR A 211 -59.20 6.72 -20.41
N ARG A 212 -60.08 7.69 -20.23
CA ARG A 212 -59.98 8.72 -19.19
C ARG A 212 -60.98 8.43 -18.08
N LEU A 213 -60.54 8.58 -16.84
CA LEU A 213 -61.39 8.52 -15.66
C LEU A 213 -60.99 9.68 -14.72
N GLY A 214 -61.81 10.73 -14.68
CA GLY A 214 -61.48 11.96 -13.95
C GLY A 214 -60.15 12.55 -14.45
N LYS A 215 -59.19 12.72 -13.54
CA LYS A 215 -57.84 13.23 -13.83
C LYS A 215 -56.90 12.20 -14.48
N ALA A 216 -57.22 10.91 -14.43
CA ALA A 216 -56.34 9.84 -14.88
C ALA A 216 -56.58 9.41 -16.33
N ILE A 217 -55.49 9.03 -17.00
CA ILE A 217 -55.52 8.40 -18.33
C ILE A 217 -54.92 7.00 -18.18
N PHE A 218 -55.70 5.99 -18.53
CA PHE A 218 -55.30 4.60 -18.51
C PHE A 218 -54.93 4.16 -19.92
N VAL A 219 -53.78 3.50 -20.03
CA VAL A 219 -53.27 2.88 -21.26
C VAL A 219 -53.04 1.41 -20.93
N PRO A 220 -53.44 0.46 -21.79
CA PRO A 220 -53.21 -0.95 -21.54
C PRO A 220 -51.72 -1.26 -21.60
N MET A 221 -51.27 -2.10 -20.67
CA MET A 221 -49.91 -2.63 -20.65
C MET A 221 -49.63 -3.42 -21.95
N GLN A 222 -48.40 -3.34 -22.44
CA GLN A 222 -47.87 -4.13 -23.56
C GLN A 222 -46.96 -5.25 -23.04
N GLU A 223 -46.74 -6.27 -23.88
CA GLU A 223 -46.01 -7.50 -23.50
C GLU A 223 -44.56 -7.27 -23.01
N ASN A 224 -43.96 -6.13 -23.36
CA ASN A 224 -42.58 -5.78 -23.04
C ASN A 224 -42.46 -4.48 -22.22
N ASP A 225 -43.55 -4.05 -21.59
CA ASP A 225 -43.55 -2.81 -20.81
C ASP A 225 -42.74 -2.96 -19.53
N GLY A 226 -41.82 -2.02 -19.29
CA GLY A 226 -41.03 -1.97 -18.07
C GLY A 226 -40.00 -3.10 -17.98
N GLY A 227 -40.20 -4.00 -17.01
CA GLY A 227 -39.30 -5.14 -16.77
C GLY A 227 -39.70 -6.43 -17.51
N TYR A 228 -40.89 -6.47 -18.10
CA TYR A 228 -41.46 -7.68 -18.69
C TYR A 228 -40.90 -7.94 -20.09
N VAL A 229 -40.82 -9.22 -20.47
CA VAL A 229 -40.42 -9.65 -21.81
C VAL A 229 -41.36 -10.74 -22.29
N ARG A 230 -42.04 -10.50 -23.43
CA ARG A 230 -42.98 -11.44 -24.06
C ARG A 230 -44.04 -11.97 -23.08
N GLN A 231 -44.50 -11.11 -22.18
CA GLN A 231 -45.50 -11.48 -21.20
C GLN A 231 -46.84 -11.70 -21.89
N GLN A 232 -47.44 -12.87 -21.69
CA GLN A 232 -48.80 -13.12 -22.17
C GLN A 232 -49.77 -12.27 -21.35
N LEU A 233 -50.41 -11.32 -22.01
CA LEU A 233 -51.41 -10.43 -21.43
C LEU A 233 -52.81 -10.90 -21.79
N GLY A 234 -53.68 -10.97 -20.78
CA GLY A 234 -55.09 -11.29 -20.93
C GLY A 234 -55.96 -10.19 -20.33
N GLY A 235 -57.01 -9.77 -21.03
CA GLY A 235 -57.84 -8.65 -20.59
C GLY A 235 -57.11 -7.30 -20.62
N TYR A 236 -57.70 -6.30 -19.96
CA TYR A 236 -57.16 -4.96 -19.83
C TYR A 236 -56.35 -4.87 -18.53
N GLN A 237 -55.02 -4.77 -18.64
CA GLN A 237 -54.11 -4.74 -17.51
C GLN A 237 -53.32 -3.43 -17.43
N ILE A 238 -52.98 -3.02 -16.22
CA ILE A 238 -52.08 -1.89 -15.93
C ILE A 238 -51.05 -2.29 -14.88
N LEU A 239 -49.93 -1.56 -14.78
CA LEU A 239 -49.00 -1.71 -13.67
C LEU A 239 -49.61 -1.24 -12.35
N SER A 240 -49.35 -1.97 -11.27
CA SER A 240 -49.85 -1.61 -9.94
C SER A 240 -49.11 -0.40 -9.37
N ASN A 241 -49.84 0.50 -8.71
CA ASN A 241 -49.30 1.61 -7.93
C ASN A 241 -49.82 1.55 -6.48
N PHE A 242 -49.62 0.39 -5.86
CA PHE A 242 -50.12 0.08 -4.52
C PHE A 242 -49.70 1.12 -3.48
N ARG A 243 -50.62 1.41 -2.58
CA ARG A 243 -50.39 2.33 -1.45
C ARG A 243 -49.76 1.58 -0.28
N ASN A 244 -48.82 2.22 0.41
CA ASN A 244 -48.17 1.69 1.61
C ASN A 244 -48.87 2.26 2.86
N PHE A 245 -49.86 1.58 3.43
CA PHE A 245 -50.55 2.09 4.62
C PHE A 245 -49.87 1.59 5.89
N HIS A 246 -49.68 2.46 6.89
CA HIS A 246 -49.07 2.08 8.18
C HIS A 246 -49.88 1.02 8.94
N ASP A 247 -51.19 1.27 9.09
CA ASP A 247 -52.12 0.40 9.85
C ASP A 247 -53.11 -0.36 8.93
N GLY A 248 -52.83 -0.41 7.62
CA GLY A 248 -53.75 -0.97 6.63
C GLY A 248 -54.98 -0.09 6.35
N PHE A 249 -56.07 -0.71 5.92
CA PHE A 249 -57.37 -0.04 5.75
C PHE A 249 -58.15 -0.03 7.05
N ARG A 250 -59.05 0.94 7.22
CA ARG A 250 -60.03 0.89 8.31
C ARG A 250 -60.86 -0.40 8.18
N SER A 251 -60.82 -1.23 9.22
CA SER A 251 -61.48 -2.54 9.22
C SER A 251 -62.34 -2.77 10.46
N VAL A 252 -63.42 -3.52 10.28
CA VAL A 252 -64.32 -4.00 11.35
C VAL A 252 -64.70 -5.45 11.08
N SER A 253 -64.88 -6.26 12.13
CA SER A 253 -65.24 -7.67 11.97
C SER A 253 -66.75 -7.89 11.77
N LEU A 254 -67.14 -9.05 11.23
CA LEU A 254 -68.55 -9.43 11.13
C LEU A 254 -69.21 -9.43 12.51
N THR A 255 -68.57 -10.04 13.51
CA THR A 255 -69.10 -10.10 14.89
C THR A 255 -69.31 -8.69 15.48
N GLN A 256 -68.37 -7.76 15.32
CA GLN A 256 -68.50 -6.38 15.82
C GLN A 256 -69.74 -5.69 15.24
N ILE A 257 -70.01 -5.87 13.95
CA ILE A 257 -71.17 -5.26 13.29
C ILE A 257 -72.47 -5.89 13.81
N LEU A 258 -72.53 -7.22 13.94
CA LEU A 258 -73.73 -7.92 14.41
C LEU A 258 -74.06 -7.60 15.87
N ASN A 259 -73.05 -7.33 16.69
CA ASN A 259 -73.23 -6.91 18.09
C ASN A 259 -73.55 -5.41 18.24
N GLY A 260 -73.35 -4.60 17.20
CA GLY A 260 -73.51 -3.14 17.25
C GLY A 260 -72.30 -2.40 17.82
N ASP A 261 -71.15 -3.05 17.94
CA ASP A 261 -69.89 -2.51 18.46
C ASP A 261 -69.13 -1.69 17.39
N ILE A 262 -69.84 -0.81 16.68
CA ILE A 262 -69.28 0.02 15.60
C ILE A 262 -69.77 1.46 15.68
N PRO A 263 -68.98 2.45 15.21
CA PRO A 263 -69.45 3.82 15.05
C PRO A 263 -70.67 3.91 14.12
N GLN A 264 -71.61 4.80 14.44
CA GLN A 264 -72.87 4.94 13.68
C GLN A 264 -72.70 5.50 12.26
N ASP A 265 -71.55 6.06 11.94
CA ASP A 265 -71.23 6.68 10.65
C ASP A 265 -70.10 5.96 9.89
N ILE A 266 -69.63 4.81 10.39
CA ILE A 266 -68.44 4.13 9.83
C ILE A 266 -68.62 3.78 8.36
N PHE A 267 -69.83 3.45 7.89
CA PHE A 267 -70.10 3.10 6.49
C PHE A 267 -70.68 4.25 5.66
N ARG A 268 -71.04 5.37 6.31
CA ARG A 268 -71.79 6.44 5.67
C ARG A 268 -70.97 7.12 4.56
N ASP A 269 -71.51 7.13 3.35
CA ASP A 269 -70.87 7.68 2.15
C ASP A 269 -69.48 7.10 1.81
N ARG A 270 -69.20 5.88 2.29
CA ARG A 270 -67.95 5.18 2.02
C ARG A 270 -68.17 3.98 1.12
N LEU A 271 -67.09 3.49 0.53
CA LEU A 271 -67.03 2.18 -0.05
C LEU A 271 -66.87 1.15 1.07
N VAL A 272 -67.73 0.14 1.07
CA VAL A 272 -67.67 -0.96 2.04
C VAL A 272 -67.31 -2.23 1.28
N LEU A 273 -66.23 -2.89 1.68
CA LEU A 273 -65.79 -4.13 1.06
C LEU A 273 -65.86 -5.28 2.06
N ILE A 274 -66.73 -6.24 1.81
CA ILE A 274 -66.99 -7.38 2.69
C ILE A 274 -66.25 -8.59 2.13
N GLY A 275 -65.36 -9.20 2.91
CA GLY A 275 -64.59 -10.35 2.45
C GLY A 275 -63.81 -11.02 3.57
N VAL A 276 -63.13 -12.12 3.24
CA VAL A 276 -62.44 -12.96 4.23
C VAL A 276 -61.06 -12.40 4.55
N THR A 277 -60.76 -12.32 5.85
CA THR A 277 -59.44 -11.94 6.38
C THR A 277 -58.85 -13.02 7.29
N ALA A 278 -59.49 -14.19 7.38
CA ALA A 278 -59.06 -15.34 8.16
C ALA A 278 -57.84 -16.03 7.53
N GLU A 279 -56.83 -16.41 8.32
CA GLU A 279 -55.59 -17.04 7.84
C GLU A 279 -55.80 -18.45 7.28
N SER A 280 -56.86 -19.15 7.69
CA SER A 280 -57.24 -20.47 7.18
C SER A 280 -57.70 -20.49 5.72
N ASN A 281 -57.99 -19.32 5.11
CA ASN A 281 -58.46 -19.23 3.73
C ASN A 281 -57.29 -19.24 2.71
N THR A 282 -57.56 -19.68 1.48
CA THR A 282 -56.57 -19.74 0.40
C THR A 282 -56.43 -18.44 -0.40
N ASP A 283 -57.22 -17.41 -0.07
CA ASP A 283 -57.32 -16.15 -0.83
C ASP A 283 -56.28 -15.11 -0.40
N TYR A 284 -55.01 -15.52 -0.43
CA TYR A 284 -53.86 -14.70 -0.04
C TYR A 284 -52.88 -14.50 -1.20
N PHE A 285 -52.42 -13.26 -1.34
CA PHE A 285 -51.57 -12.85 -2.45
C PHE A 285 -50.29 -12.18 -1.97
N ILE A 286 -49.23 -12.36 -2.74
CA ILE A 286 -47.95 -11.70 -2.50
C ILE A 286 -47.92 -10.40 -3.31
N THR A 287 -47.67 -9.28 -2.64
CA THR A 287 -47.49 -7.97 -3.27
C THR A 287 -46.02 -7.53 -3.17
N PRO A 288 -45.59 -6.49 -3.91
CA PRO A 288 -44.24 -5.93 -3.83
C PRO A 288 -43.76 -5.56 -2.41
N TYR A 289 -44.67 -5.20 -1.50
CA TYR A 289 -44.33 -4.86 -0.10
C TYR A 289 -43.93 -6.08 0.72
N ASN A 290 -44.46 -7.26 0.38
CA ASN A 290 -44.35 -8.45 1.21
C ASN A 290 -43.28 -9.40 0.68
N SER A 291 -42.40 -8.91 -0.21
CA SER A 291 -41.35 -9.73 -0.82
C SER A 291 -40.01 -9.58 -0.10
N SER A 292 -39.41 -10.67 0.36
CA SER A 292 -38.00 -10.67 0.72
C SER A 292 -37.14 -11.01 -0.49
N VAL A 293 -36.01 -10.32 -0.65
CA VAL A 293 -35.00 -10.62 -1.70
C VAL A 293 -34.31 -11.97 -1.45
N LEU A 294 -34.49 -12.56 -0.25
CA LEU A 294 -33.71 -13.69 0.28
C LEU A 294 -34.53 -14.78 1.02
N GLY A 295 -35.81 -14.97 0.65
CA GLY A 295 -36.63 -16.07 1.17
C GLY A 295 -37.39 -15.77 2.47
N ASN A 296 -38.53 -16.45 2.61
CA ASN A 296 -39.62 -16.33 3.59
C ASN A 296 -40.37 -15.00 3.61
N SER A 297 -41.55 -15.01 2.97
CA SER A 297 -42.51 -13.91 2.90
C SER A 297 -43.68 -14.19 3.84
N PHE A 298 -43.78 -13.47 4.96
CA PHE A 298 -44.99 -13.39 5.78
C PHE A 298 -45.06 -11.98 6.40
N PRO A 299 -46.25 -11.35 6.47
CA PRO A 299 -47.57 -11.88 6.10
C PRO A 299 -47.94 -11.63 4.63
N VAL A 300 -48.85 -12.43 4.10
CA VAL A 300 -49.48 -12.30 2.77
C VAL A 300 -50.67 -11.32 2.81
N THR A 301 -51.03 -10.69 1.69
CA THR A 301 -52.17 -9.75 1.61
C THR A 301 -53.46 -10.49 1.27
N SER A 302 -54.51 -10.37 2.07
CA SER A 302 -55.81 -11.01 1.74
C SER A 302 -56.43 -10.42 0.47
N GLY A 303 -57.19 -11.23 -0.28
CA GLY A 303 -57.85 -10.81 -1.54
C GLY A 303 -58.70 -9.57 -1.37
N VAL A 304 -59.49 -9.50 -0.29
CA VAL A 304 -60.29 -8.31 0.06
C VAL A 304 -59.43 -7.06 0.27
N THR A 305 -58.27 -7.19 0.92
CA THR A 305 -57.35 -6.06 1.15
C THR A 305 -56.67 -5.63 -0.15
N LEU A 306 -56.34 -6.59 -1.01
CA LEU A 306 -55.79 -6.31 -2.34
C LEU A 306 -56.82 -5.58 -3.21
N HIS A 307 -58.08 -6.03 -3.20
CA HIS A 307 -59.18 -5.33 -3.88
C HIS A 307 -59.39 -3.92 -3.36
N ALA A 308 -59.33 -3.70 -2.04
CA ALA A 308 -59.39 -2.38 -1.42
C ALA A 308 -58.22 -1.49 -1.89
N ASN A 309 -56.99 -2.02 -1.93
CA ASN A 309 -55.80 -1.26 -2.38
C ASN A 309 -55.91 -0.83 -3.85
N ILE A 310 -56.31 -1.75 -4.74
CA ILE A 310 -56.53 -1.45 -6.16
C ILE A 310 -57.64 -0.41 -6.31
N THR A 311 -58.75 -0.56 -5.58
CA THR A 311 -59.87 0.38 -5.67
C THR A 311 -59.49 1.77 -5.16
N SER A 312 -58.77 1.84 -4.04
CA SER A 312 -58.19 3.09 -3.50
C SER A 312 -57.29 3.76 -4.54
N GLN A 313 -56.41 2.98 -5.20
CA GLN A 313 -55.56 3.49 -6.26
C GLN A 313 -56.37 4.11 -7.40
N LEU A 314 -57.41 3.41 -7.90
CA LEU A 314 -58.22 3.89 -9.02
C LEU A 314 -59.01 5.16 -8.66
N ILE A 315 -59.60 5.21 -7.46
CA ILE A 315 -60.32 6.40 -6.97
C ILE A 315 -59.35 7.58 -6.82
N ALA A 316 -58.17 7.36 -6.21
CA ALA A 316 -57.16 8.40 -6.04
C ALA A 316 -56.58 8.89 -7.38
N GLN A 317 -56.45 8.00 -8.37
CA GLN A 317 -56.05 8.37 -9.74
C GLN A 317 -57.10 9.30 -10.37
N ALA A 318 -58.39 9.00 -10.19
CA ALA A 318 -59.47 9.81 -10.76
C ALA A 318 -59.69 11.15 -10.05
N LEU A 319 -59.68 11.17 -8.71
CA LEU A 319 -60.01 12.34 -7.89
C LEU A 319 -58.79 13.16 -7.47
N ASP A 320 -57.77 12.51 -6.93
CA ASP A 320 -56.64 13.17 -6.28
C ASP A 320 -55.50 13.46 -7.28
N GLY A 321 -55.52 12.81 -8.45
CA GLY A 321 -54.48 12.93 -9.47
C GLY A 321 -53.25 12.07 -9.17
N ARG A 322 -53.40 10.98 -8.40
CA ARG A 322 -52.32 9.99 -8.21
C ARG A 322 -51.83 9.51 -9.58
N PRO A 323 -50.51 9.37 -9.82
CA PRO A 323 -50.02 8.97 -11.12
C PRO A 323 -50.40 7.52 -11.45
N VAL A 324 -50.74 7.29 -12.72
CA VAL A 324 -50.76 5.97 -13.35
C VAL A 324 -49.33 5.67 -13.80
N PHE A 325 -48.80 4.49 -13.49
CA PHE A 325 -47.43 4.14 -13.87
C PHE A 325 -47.24 4.21 -15.38
N LYS A 326 -46.19 4.90 -15.80
CA LYS A 326 -45.76 5.03 -17.19
C LYS A 326 -44.44 4.33 -17.39
N VAL A 327 -44.29 3.73 -18.56
CA VAL A 327 -43.05 3.14 -19.04
C VAL A 327 -42.60 3.83 -20.31
N TRP A 328 -41.33 3.67 -20.67
CA TRP A 328 -40.82 4.14 -21.94
C TRP A 328 -41.10 3.13 -23.05
N SER A 329 -41.17 3.64 -24.29
CA SER A 329 -41.23 2.76 -25.44
C SER A 329 -39.91 1.99 -25.58
N LYS A 330 -39.98 0.78 -26.15
CA LYS A 330 -38.82 -0.10 -26.38
C LYS A 330 -37.64 0.62 -27.06
N LEU A 331 -37.92 1.55 -27.98
CA LEU A 331 -36.89 2.33 -28.66
C LEU A 331 -36.16 3.27 -27.70
N ILE A 332 -36.90 4.02 -26.88
CA ILE A 332 -36.34 4.96 -25.90
C ILE A 332 -35.54 4.21 -24.84
N GLU A 333 -36.04 3.06 -24.36
CA GLU A 333 -35.30 2.20 -23.43
C GLU A 333 -33.99 1.70 -24.04
N SER A 334 -34.01 1.28 -25.31
CA SER A 334 -32.80 0.78 -26.00
C SER A 334 -31.77 1.91 -26.17
N LEU A 335 -32.22 3.11 -26.54
CA LEU A 335 -31.36 4.30 -26.63
C LEU A 335 -30.80 4.70 -25.27
N TRP A 336 -31.58 4.57 -24.20
CA TRP A 336 -31.15 4.85 -22.83
C TRP A 336 -30.05 3.89 -22.36
N ILE A 337 -30.19 2.59 -22.62
CA ILE A 337 -29.15 1.59 -22.33
C ILE A 337 -27.88 1.88 -23.15
N ALA A 338 -28.03 2.18 -24.44
CA ALA A 338 -26.92 2.53 -25.31
C ALA A 338 -26.18 3.80 -24.85
N PHE A 339 -26.93 4.81 -24.40
CA PHE A 339 -26.39 6.05 -23.84
C PHE A 339 -25.50 5.77 -22.62
N TRP A 340 -25.97 4.96 -21.66
CA TRP A 340 -25.20 4.64 -20.46
C TRP A 340 -23.99 3.74 -20.72
N SER A 341 -24.06 2.86 -21.71
CA SER A 341 -22.91 2.11 -22.21
C SER A 341 -21.85 3.03 -22.82
N LEU A 342 -22.27 3.94 -23.71
CA LEU A 342 -21.41 4.94 -24.32
C LEU A 342 -20.75 5.84 -23.26
N PHE A 343 -21.53 6.31 -22.29
CA PHE A 343 -21.06 7.23 -21.25
C PHE A 343 -20.02 6.57 -20.33
N GLY A 344 -20.29 5.35 -19.85
CA GLY A 344 -19.33 4.58 -19.06
C GLY A 344 -18.01 4.36 -19.78
N GLY A 345 -18.09 3.89 -21.04
CA GLY A 345 -16.91 3.72 -21.88
C GLY A 345 -16.15 5.03 -22.15
N LEU A 346 -16.86 6.14 -22.40
CA LEU A 346 -16.26 7.41 -22.81
C LEU A 346 -15.46 8.02 -21.66
N LEU A 347 -15.96 7.91 -20.43
CA LEU A 347 -15.27 8.40 -19.23
C LEU A 347 -13.93 7.68 -19.03
N CYS A 348 -13.90 6.34 -19.13
CA CYS A 348 -12.67 5.56 -19.06
C CYS A 348 -11.71 5.93 -20.20
N TRP A 349 -12.24 6.08 -21.41
CA TRP A 349 -11.45 6.33 -22.61
C TRP A 349 -10.84 7.75 -22.67
N GLN A 350 -11.62 8.77 -22.33
CA GLN A 350 -11.16 10.17 -22.33
C GLN A 350 -10.07 10.38 -21.27
N HIS A 351 -10.19 9.73 -20.11
CA HIS A 351 -9.17 9.78 -19.06
C HIS A 351 -7.82 9.22 -19.53
N TYR A 352 -7.84 8.12 -20.30
CA TYR A 352 -6.63 7.52 -20.87
C TYR A 352 -5.95 8.39 -21.94
N ASN A 353 -6.72 9.03 -22.83
CA ASN A 353 -6.16 9.72 -24.01
C ASN A 353 -5.63 11.14 -23.75
N TYR A 354 -6.08 11.82 -22.68
CA TYR A 354 -5.80 13.25 -22.46
C TYR A 354 -4.62 13.57 -21.52
N ARG A 355 -4.07 12.60 -20.77
CA ARG A 355 -2.94 12.87 -19.86
C ARG A 355 -1.68 12.12 -20.30
N PRO A 356 -0.60 12.82 -20.71
CA PRO A 356 0.65 12.17 -21.04
C PRO A 356 1.19 11.43 -19.82
N ILE A 357 1.74 10.25 -20.08
CA ILE A 357 2.37 9.34 -19.13
C ILE A 357 3.65 10.01 -18.60
N THR A 358 3.53 10.98 -17.70
CA THR A 358 4.63 11.40 -16.83
C THR A 358 4.53 10.60 -15.55
N GLN A 359 5.50 9.70 -15.38
CA GLN A 359 5.70 8.78 -14.26
C GLN A 359 5.60 9.51 -12.91
N SER A 360 4.71 9.05 -12.01
CA SER A 360 4.83 9.26 -10.54
C SER A 360 3.58 8.82 -9.75
N LYS A 361 2.37 8.80 -10.32
CA LYS A 361 1.13 8.59 -9.52
C LYS A 361 0.22 7.48 -10.01
N PHE A 362 0.78 6.32 -10.37
CA PHE A 362 0.01 5.18 -10.87
C PHE A 362 -0.84 4.50 -9.78
N ALA A 363 -0.41 4.53 -8.51
CA ALA A 363 -1.12 3.88 -7.41
C ALA A 363 -2.41 4.60 -6.94
N PHE A 364 -2.56 5.91 -7.20
CA PHE A 364 -3.67 6.72 -6.63
C PHE A 364 -4.75 7.12 -7.64
N ARG A 365 -4.71 6.67 -8.90
CA ARG A 365 -5.62 7.20 -9.97
C ARG A 365 -6.70 6.25 -10.49
N ILE A 366 -6.47 4.93 -10.45
CA ILE A 366 -7.54 3.92 -10.64
C ILE A 366 -8.70 4.12 -9.64
N PRO A 367 -8.51 4.59 -8.38
CA PRO A 367 -9.60 4.87 -7.44
C PRO A 367 -10.57 5.97 -7.91
N TRP A 368 -10.11 7.02 -8.61
CA TRP A 368 -10.98 8.17 -8.91
C TRP A 368 -11.97 7.88 -10.04
N THR A 369 -11.54 7.18 -11.10
CA THR A 369 -12.45 6.78 -12.18
C THR A 369 -13.46 5.76 -11.69
N THR A 370 -13.04 4.80 -10.85
CA THR A 370 -13.96 3.82 -10.26
C THR A 370 -14.95 4.48 -9.30
N LEU A 371 -14.49 5.40 -8.44
CA LEU A 371 -15.36 6.20 -7.56
C LEU A 371 -16.37 7.04 -8.36
N MET A 372 -15.95 7.65 -9.47
CA MET A 372 -16.85 8.45 -10.31
C MET A 372 -17.91 7.59 -11.01
N ILE A 373 -17.54 6.42 -11.54
CA ILE A 373 -18.50 5.47 -12.14
C ILE A 373 -19.45 4.91 -11.08
N ALA A 374 -18.95 4.59 -9.88
CA ALA A 374 -19.79 4.15 -8.76
C ALA A 374 -20.77 5.25 -8.31
N SER A 375 -20.31 6.50 -8.22
CA SER A 375 -21.14 7.67 -7.92
C SER A 375 -22.23 7.89 -8.99
N LEU A 376 -21.88 7.75 -10.27
CA LEU A 376 -22.84 7.81 -11.37
C LEU A 376 -23.87 6.69 -11.30
N GLY A 377 -23.45 5.46 -11.00
CA GLY A 377 -24.36 4.32 -10.79
C GLY A 377 -25.32 4.57 -9.62
N GLY A 378 -24.81 5.07 -8.50
CA GLY A 378 -25.63 5.46 -7.34
C GLY A 378 -26.61 6.60 -7.68
N SER A 379 -26.17 7.62 -8.40
CA SER A 379 -27.03 8.72 -8.86
C SER A 379 -28.12 8.22 -9.81
N LEU A 380 -27.79 7.35 -10.77
CA LEU A 380 -28.76 6.75 -11.68
C LEU A 380 -29.82 5.95 -10.90
N PHE A 381 -29.39 5.19 -9.89
CA PHE A 381 -30.28 4.43 -9.04
C PHE A 381 -31.24 5.33 -8.24
N ILE A 382 -30.73 6.38 -7.59
CA ILE A 382 -31.52 7.35 -6.83
C ILE A 382 -32.51 8.11 -7.74
N THR A 383 -32.05 8.61 -8.89
CA THR A 383 -32.91 9.35 -9.82
C THR A 383 -34.03 8.47 -10.39
N SER A 384 -33.77 7.18 -10.63
CA SER A 384 -34.80 6.23 -11.07
C SER A 384 -35.81 5.93 -9.97
N TYR A 385 -35.37 5.86 -8.71
CA TYR A 385 -36.28 5.75 -7.56
C TYR A 385 -37.16 7.00 -7.40
N LEU A 386 -36.61 8.21 -7.55
CA LEU A 386 -37.40 9.45 -7.54
C LEU A 386 -38.41 9.50 -8.69
N ALA A 387 -38.01 9.08 -9.90
CA ALA A 387 -38.91 8.95 -11.04
C ALA A 387 -40.04 7.94 -10.75
N PHE A 388 -39.73 6.83 -10.08
CA PHE A 388 -40.70 5.83 -9.64
C PHE A 388 -41.73 6.41 -8.66
N LEU A 389 -41.34 7.27 -7.72
CA LEU A 389 -42.28 7.97 -6.83
C LEU A 389 -43.22 8.91 -7.61
N TRP A 390 -42.79 9.43 -8.75
CA TRP A 390 -43.61 10.22 -9.69
C TRP A 390 -44.38 9.38 -10.71
N GLY A 391 -44.39 8.06 -10.57
CA GLY A 391 -45.13 7.15 -11.43
C GLY A 391 -44.44 6.81 -12.75
N TRP A 392 -43.10 6.85 -12.79
CA TRP A 392 -42.32 6.38 -13.94
C TRP A 392 -41.52 5.14 -13.59
N TRP A 393 -41.74 4.05 -14.32
CA TRP A 393 -40.90 2.87 -14.24
C TRP A 393 -39.92 2.84 -15.42
N ILE A 394 -38.63 3.04 -15.12
CA ILE A 394 -37.54 3.21 -16.08
C ILE A 394 -36.54 2.07 -15.89
N PRO A 395 -36.02 1.48 -16.98
CA PRO A 395 -35.09 0.35 -16.88
C PRO A 395 -33.80 0.71 -16.15
N ILE A 396 -33.49 -0.01 -15.08
CA ILE A 396 -32.37 0.29 -14.18
C ILE A 396 -31.29 -0.79 -14.14
N VAL A 397 -31.65 -2.07 -14.14
CA VAL A 397 -30.67 -3.15 -14.15
C VAL A 397 -29.86 -3.17 -15.44
N PRO A 398 -30.46 -3.15 -16.66
CA PRO A 398 -29.67 -3.13 -17.88
C PRO A 398 -28.85 -1.85 -18.01
N THR A 399 -29.28 -0.71 -17.44
CA THR A 399 -28.55 0.55 -17.57
C THR A 399 -27.34 0.59 -16.63
N LEU A 400 -27.45 0.04 -15.42
CA LEU A 400 -26.30 -0.18 -14.54
C LEU A 400 -25.32 -1.18 -15.15
N ILE A 401 -25.80 -2.30 -15.70
CA ILE A 401 -24.93 -3.26 -16.41
C ILE A 401 -24.24 -2.61 -17.62
N ALA A 402 -24.94 -1.75 -18.36
CA ALA A 402 -24.37 -1.00 -19.46
C ALA A 402 -23.23 -0.09 -18.98
N LEU A 403 -23.46 0.70 -17.93
CA LEU A 403 -22.48 1.62 -17.36
C LEU A 403 -21.24 0.88 -16.84
N PHE A 404 -21.42 -0.12 -15.96
CA PHE A 404 -20.31 -0.83 -15.32
C PHE A 404 -19.62 -1.83 -16.27
N GLY A 405 -20.39 -2.51 -17.12
CA GLY A 405 -19.89 -3.49 -18.07
C GLY A 405 -19.00 -2.85 -19.15
N SER A 406 -19.49 -1.78 -19.78
CA SER A 406 -18.70 -1.02 -20.78
C SER A 406 -17.41 -0.45 -20.17
N SER A 407 -17.50 0.10 -18.95
CA SER A 407 -16.36 0.64 -18.23
C SER A 407 -15.30 -0.41 -17.94
N THR A 408 -15.72 -1.59 -17.47
CA THR A 408 -14.82 -2.73 -17.18
C THR A 408 -14.13 -3.23 -18.44
N ILE A 409 -14.88 -3.45 -19.53
CA ILE A 409 -14.34 -3.98 -20.78
C ILE A 409 -13.34 -3.00 -21.42
N ILE A 410 -13.65 -1.70 -21.42
CA ILE A 410 -12.72 -0.68 -21.92
C ILE A 410 -11.47 -0.57 -21.06
N THR A 411 -11.60 -0.66 -19.73
CA THR A 411 -10.44 -0.64 -18.83
C THR A 411 -9.53 -1.85 -19.09
N GLY A 412 -10.10 -3.05 -19.25
CA GLY A 412 -9.36 -4.25 -19.63
C GLY A 412 -8.63 -4.11 -20.97
N TYR A 413 -9.32 -3.56 -21.99
CA TYR A 413 -8.71 -3.28 -23.29
C TYR A 413 -7.52 -2.31 -23.21
N ILE A 414 -7.67 -1.23 -22.43
CA ILE A 414 -6.59 -0.27 -22.20
C ILE A 414 -5.41 -0.94 -21.49
N ALA A 415 -5.66 -1.74 -20.46
CA ALA A 415 -4.62 -2.45 -19.71
C ALA A 415 -3.81 -3.39 -20.61
N LEU A 416 -4.49 -4.18 -21.45
CA LEU A 416 -3.85 -5.09 -22.41
C LEU A 416 -2.98 -4.34 -23.41
N ASN A 417 -3.48 -3.24 -23.99
CA ASN A 417 -2.71 -2.42 -24.93
C ASN A 417 -1.47 -1.78 -24.29
N VAL A 418 -1.59 -1.30 -23.05
CA VAL A 418 -0.46 -0.74 -22.29
C VAL A 418 0.58 -1.81 -22.02
N GLN A 419 0.16 -3.01 -21.63
CA GLN A 419 1.05 -4.14 -21.41
C GLN A 419 1.78 -4.57 -22.69
N GLU A 420 1.08 -4.65 -23.83
CA GLU A 420 1.72 -4.93 -25.13
C GLU A 420 2.76 -3.86 -25.51
N THR A 421 2.42 -2.59 -25.31
CA THR A 421 3.33 -1.48 -25.65
C THR A 421 4.57 -1.53 -24.76
N ARG A 422 4.40 -1.79 -23.45
CA ARG A 422 5.50 -1.98 -22.50
C ARG A 422 6.36 -3.18 -22.86
N ARG A 423 5.75 -4.31 -23.24
CA ARG A 423 6.46 -5.52 -23.70
C ARG A 423 7.31 -5.21 -24.93
N ARG A 424 6.74 -4.54 -25.94
CA ARG A 424 7.46 -4.12 -27.15
C ARG A 424 8.61 -3.17 -26.82
N ALA A 425 8.40 -2.21 -25.92
CA ALA A 425 9.44 -1.28 -25.48
C ALA A 425 10.60 -1.99 -24.77
N ILE A 426 10.31 -2.95 -23.87
CA ILE A 426 11.32 -3.78 -23.20
C ILE A 426 12.13 -4.56 -24.23
N ILE A 427 11.45 -5.27 -25.15
CA ILE A 427 12.09 -6.06 -26.21
C ILE A 427 12.99 -5.19 -27.10
N SER A 428 12.54 -3.96 -27.44
CA SER A 428 13.33 -3.03 -28.25
C SER A 428 14.51 -2.38 -27.51
N ALA A 429 14.51 -2.39 -26.17
CA ALA A 429 15.57 -1.79 -25.37
C ALA A 429 16.71 -2.77 -25.04
N ILE A 430 16.49 -4.08 -25.23
CA ILE A 430 17.51 -5.11 -25.03
C ILE A 430 18.40 -5.17 -26.28
N PRO A 431 19.73 -4.99 -26.15
CA PRO A 431 20.66 -4.96 -27.27
C PRO A 431 21.04 -6.36 -27.79
N ASP A 432 20.42 -7.43 -27.31
CA ASP A 432 20.73 -8.79 -27.73
C ASP A 432 19.88 -9.17 -28.95
N LEU A 433 20.40 -9.90 -29.93
CA LEU A 433 19.59 -10.41 -31.04
C LEU A 433 18.67 -11.53 -30.52
N MET A 434 17.36 -11.38 -30.70
CA MET A 434 16.36 -12.35 -30.25
C MET A 434 15.54 -12.91 -31.40
N PHE A 435 15.46 -14.24 -31.52
CA PHE A 435 14.65 -14.92 -32.53
C PHE A 435 14.14 -16.28 -32.03
N ASN A 436 13.03 -16.73 -32.60
CA ASN A 436 12.45 -18.03 -32.26
C ASN A 436 12.83 -19.10 -33.30
N VAL A 437 13.01 -20.33 -32.81
CA VAL A 437 13.26 -21.52 -33.62
C VAL A 437 12.40 -22.66 -33.11
N SER A 438 11.84 -23.48 -34.00
CA SER A 438 11.15 -24.72 -33.61
C SER A 438 12.15 -25.78 -33.11
N ALA A 439 11.65 -26.83 -32.44
CA ALA A 439 12.48 -27.95 -32.01
C ALA A 439 13.21 -28.66 -33.17
N ASP A 440 12.59 -28.64 -34.35
CA ASP A 440 13.14 -29.20 -35.59
C ASP A 440 14.08 -28.24 -36.32
N GLY A 441 14.49 -27.13 -35.69
CA GLY A 441 15.46 -26.20 -36.28
C GLY A 441 14.88 -25.25 -37.33
N ILE A 442 13.55 -25.03 -37.38
CA ILE A 442 12.94 -24.09 -38.33
C ILE A 442 12.93 -22.69 -37.74
N TYR A 443 13.46 -21.71 -38.48
CA TYR A 443 13.47 -20.31 -38.06
C TYR A 443 12.06 -19.69 -38.13
N LEU A 444 11.53 -19.25 -36.99
CA LEU A 444 10.16 -18.74 -36.84
C LEU A 444 10.06 -17.21 -36.94
N GLY A 445 11.19 -16.51 -36.87
CA GLY A 445 11.29 -15.07 -37.03
C GLY A 445 11.93 -14.34 -35.83
N GLN A 446 12.38 -13.12 -36.10
CA GLN A 446 13.05 -12.25 -35.15
C GLN A 446 12.07 -11.43 -34.29
N LEU A 447 12.43 -11.19 -33.02
CA LEU A 447 11.63 -10.44 -32.05
C LEU A 447 12.09 -8.98 -31.86
N ASN A 448 13.37 -8.67 -32.10
CA ASN A 448 13.91 -7.31 -32.00
C ASN A 448 14.98 -7.03 -33.05
N TYR A 449 15.17 -5.78 -33.44
CA TYR A 449 16.13 -5.39 -34.48
C TYR A 449 17.40 -4.80 -33.84
N ASN A 450 18.55 -5.48 -33.97
CA ASN A 450 19.85 -4.95 -33.57
C ASN A 450 20.84 -4.88 -34.75
N ARG A 451 21.21 -3.66 -35.14
CA ARG A 451 22.13 -3.37 -36.25
C ARG A 451 23.55 -3.92 -36.10
N ASP A 452 24.02 -4.14 -34.87
CA ASP A 452 25.40 -4.60 -34.64
C ASP A 452 25.56 -6.11 -34.90
N ILE A 453 24.49 -6.88 -34.77
CA ILE A 453 24.46 -8.34 -34.95
C ILE A 453 23.84 -8.74 -36.31
N GLU A 454 23.01 -7.86 -36.88
CA GLU A 454 22.26 -8.07 -38.15
C GLU A 454 23.12 -8.47 -39.36
N ARG A 455 24.41 -8.10 -39.41
CA ARG A 455 25.29 -8.46 -40.52
C ARG A 455 25.67 -9.95 -40.57
N ILE A 456 25.58 -10.66 -39.44
CA ILE A 456 25.91 -12.10 -39.34
C ILE A 456 24.65 -12.96 -39.51
N TYR A 457 23.50 -12.45 -39.06
CA TYR A 457 22.21 -13.12 -39.11
C TYR A 457 21.21 -12.26 -39.91
N SER A 458 21.22 -12.35 -41.24
CA SER A 458 20.28 -11.59 -42.08
C SER A 458 18.85 -12.15 -41.97
N ASP A 459 17.91 -11.33 -41.50
CA ASP A 459 16.57 -11.76 -41.03
C ASP A 459 15.56 -12.06 -42.17
N PHE A 460 15.43 -11.19 -43.17
CA PHE A 460 14.21 -11.14 -44.00
C PHE A 460 13.98 -12.30 -44.98
N GLU A 461 14.98 -13.11 -45.32
CA GLU A 461 14.84 -14.22 -46.30
C GLU A 461 14.74 -15.62 -45.66
N ASN A 462 14.80 -15.74 -44.33
CA ASN A 462 15.04 -17.01 -43.65
C ASN A 462 13.85 -17.57 -42.84
N ILE A 463 12.74 -16.83 -42.74
CA ILE A 463 11.51 -17.32 -42.08
C ILE A 463 10.98 -18.58 -42.78
N GLY A 464 10.80 -19.65 -42.00
CA GLY A 464 10.35 -20.95 -42.50
C GLY A 464 11.45 -21.84 -43.08
N LYS A 465 12.70 -21.37 -43.16
CA LYS A 465 13.86 -22.19 -43.54
C LYS A 465 14.44 -22.89 -42.32
N HIS A 466 15.05 -24.05 -42.55
CA HIS A 466 15.82 -24.74 -41.52
C HIS A 466 17.15 -24.00 -41.28
N ILE A 467 17.59 -23.89 -40.02
CA ILE A 467 18.78 -23.11 -39.64
C ILE A 467 20.08 -23.58 -40.33
N SER A 468 20.15 -24.85 -40.74
CA SER A 468 21.28 -25.39 -41.53
C SER A 468 21.42 -24.78 -42.94
N GLN A 469 20.38 -24.13 -43.45
CA GLN A 469 20.39 -23.55 -44.80
C GLN A 469 21.12 -22.21 -44.87
N PHE A 470 21.35 -21.56 -43.73
CA PHE A 470 21.95 -20.23 -43.67
C PHE A 470 23.00 -20.06 -42.56
N LEU A 471 23.15 -21.03 -41.66
CA LEU A 471 24.25 -21.09 -40.69
C LEU A 471 25.34 -22.05 -41.15
N MET A 472 26.59 -21.79 -40.74
CA MET A 472 27.70 -22.72 -40.95
C MET A 472 27.42 -24.06 -40.24
N PRO A 473 27.82 -25.21 -40.81
CA PRO A 473 27.50 -26.54 -40.24
C PRO A 473 27.85 -26.69 -38.76
N GLU A 474 29.04 -26.23 -38.35
CA GLU A 474 29.50 -26.31 -36.95
C GLU A 474 28.62 -25.50 -35.97
N ILE A 475 28.11 -24.34 -36.41
CA ILE A 475 27.22 -23.49 -35.60
C ILE A 475 25.82 -24.10 -35.57
N CYS A 476 25.35 -24.62 -36.70
CA CYS A 476 24.06 -25.28 -36.81
C CYS A 476 23.97 -26.50 -35.88
N ASP A 477 24.96 -27.38 -35.91
CA ASP A 477 24.97 -28.60 -35.07
C ASP A 477 24.98 -28.25 -33.58
N ARG A 478 25.74 -27.22 -33.21
CA ARG A 478 25.78 -26.71 -31.83
C ARG A 478 24.44 -26.11 -31.40
N HIS A 479 23.81 -25.32 -32.27
CA HIS A 479 22.48 -24.77 -32.03
C HIS A 479 21.45 -25.90 -31.83
N LEU A 480 21.41 -26.90 -32.73
CA LEU A 480 20.49 -28.04 -32.64
C LEU A 480 20.71 -28.86 -31.36
N PHE A 481 21.97 -29.11 -30.99
CA PHE A 481 22.30 -29.81 -29.75
C PHE A 481 21.73 -29.09 -28.52
N HIS A 482 21.97 -27.78 -28.40
CA HIS A 482 21.48 -27.01 -27.26
C HIS A 482 19.97 -26.72 -27.32
N ILE A 483 19.34 -26.71 -28.50
CA ILE A 483 17.87 -26.70 -28.64
C ILE A 483 17.29 -27.95 -27.97
N GLN A 484 17.80 -29.14 -28.33
CA GLN A 484 17.35 -30.41 -27.76
C GLN A 484 17.62 -30.50 -26.26
N GLN A 485 18.77 -30.01 -25.81
CA GLN A 485 19.11 -29.95 -24.39
C GLN A 485 18.17 -29.00 -23.62
N ALA A 486 17.86 -27.81 -24.15
CA ALA A 486 16.93 -26.88 -23.53
C ALA A 486 15.51 -27.48 -23.42
N LEU A 487 15.02 -28.14 -24.47
CA LEU A 487 13.69 -28.76 -24.50
C LEU A 487 13.57 -29.99 -23.58
N SER A 488 14.63 -30.78 -23.47
CA SER A 488 14.64 -31.98 -22.62
C SER A 488 14.86 -31.69 -21.14
N THR A 489 15.70 -30.70 -20.81
CA THR A 489 16.03 -30.34 -19.42
C THR A 489 15.12 -29.27 -18.84
N GLY A 490 14.53 -28.41 -19.69
CA GLY A 490 13.80 -27.21 -19.27
C GLY A 490 14.70 -26.09 -18.73
N GLU A 491 16.03 -26.27 -18.72
CA GLU A 491 16.99 -25.29 -18.22
C GLU A 491 17.54 -24.40 -19.35
N ILE A 492 17.93 -23.17 -18.98
CA ILE A 492 18.54 -22.22 -19.90
C ILE A 492 19.93 -22.73 -20.30
N GLN A 493 20.15 -22.90 -21.60
CA GLN A 493 21.46 -23.28 -22.14
C GLN A 493 22.24 -22.01 -22.49
N VAL A 494 23.48 -21.91 -22.01
CA VAL A 494 24.36 -20.75 -22.24
C VAL A 494 25.72 -21.25 -22.70
N TYR A 495 26.21 -20.70 -23.81
CA TYR A 495 27.57 -20.97 -24.28
C TYR A 495 28.15 -19.75 -25.01
N GLU A 496 29.48 -19.69 -25.05
CA GLU A 496 30.21 -18.70 -25.85
C GLU A 496 30.61 -19.31 -27.20
N GLN A 497 30.54 -18.52 -28.26
CA GLN A 497 31.04 -18.89 -29.59
C GLN A 497 31.76 -17.71 -30.23
N ARG A 498 32.65 -18.00 -31.16
CA ARG A 498 33.31 -16.99 -31.99
C ARG A 498 32.91 -17.23 -33.44
N ILE A 499 32.29 -16.24 -34.06
CA ILE A 499 31.93 -16.26 -35.47
C ILE A 499 32.90 -15.35 -36.21
N CYS A 500 33.57 -15.89 -37.22
CA CYS A 500 34.41 -15.12 -38.13
C CYS A 500 33.80 -15.15 -39.53
N THR A 501 33.51 -13.96 -40.06
CA THR A 501 33.13 -13.75 -41.46
C THR A 501 34.28 -13.04 -42.18
N ASP A 502 34.31 -13.05 -43.52
CA ASP A 502 35.42 -12.57 -44.38
C ASP A 502 35.95 -11.15 -44.10
N SER A 503 35.31 -10.38 -43.22
CA SER A 503 35.75 -9.03 -42.80
C SER A 503 35.69 -8.73 -41.29
N LYS A 504 35.21 -9.65 -40.42
CA LYS A 504 35.15 -9.41 -38.96
C LYS A 504 34.94 -10.70 -38.15
N CYS A 505 35.68 -10.85 -37.05
CA CYS A 505 35.40 -11.84 -36.00
C CYS A 505 34.63 -11.20 -34.85
N GLN A 506 33.64 -11.91 -34.34
CA GLN A 506 32.78 -11.51 -33.23
C GLN A 506 32.70 -12.62 -32.20
N ASP A 507 32.94 -12.29 -30.93
CA ASP A 507 32.66 -13.16 -29.80
C ASP A 507 31.21 -12.95 -29.35
N GLU A 508 30.49 -14.06 -29.18
CA GLU A 508 29.07 -14.08 -28.86
C GLU A 508 28.79 -14.96 -27.64
N GLU A 509 27.87 -14.52 -26.80
CA GLU A 509 27.24 -15.34 -25.79
C GLU A 509 25.83 -15.70 -26.29
N VAL A 510 25.58 -16.99 -26.52
CA VAL A 510 24.30 -17.50 -26.98
C VAL A 510 23.55 -18.09 -25.81
N ARG A 511 22.29 -17.68 -25.65
CA ARG A 511 21.36 -18.22 -24.66
C ARG A 511 20.15 -18.81 -25.35
N ILE A 512 19.77 -20.02 -24.98
CA ILE A 512 18.60 -20.71 -25.52
C ILE A 512 17.64 -21.02 -24.38
N VAL A 513 16.40 -20.57 -24.53
CA VAL A 513 15.34 -20.70 -23.52
C VAL A 513 14.10 -21.31 -24.15
N VAL A 514 13.45 -22.25 -23.48
CA VAL A 514 12.16 -22.78 -23.93
C VAL A 514 11.12 -21.65 -23.96
N SER A 515 10.50 -21.42 -25.13
CA SER A 515 9.52 -20.34 -25.33
C SER A 515 8.11 -20.86 -25.62
N GLY A 516 7.95 -22.14 -25.92
CA GLY A 516 6.67 -22.79 -26.23
C GLY A 516 6.78 -24.31 -26.12
N ALA A 517 5.68 -25.02 -26.42
CA ALA A 517 5.63 -26.48 -26.28
C ALA A 517 6.65 -27.23 -27.17
N ASN A 518 7.08 -26.63 -28.29
CA ASN A 518 8.09 -27.19 -29.19
C ASN A 518 8.94 -26.09 -29.85
N GLU A 519 9.20 -25.01 -29.10
CA GLU A 519 9.85 -23.80 -29.59
C GLU A 519 10.84 -23.27 -28.55
N VAL A 520 11.97 -22.75 -29.03
CA VAL A 520 12.96 -22.08 -28.21
C VAL A 520 13.20 -20.65 -28.69
N LEU A 521 13.50 -19.77 -27.75
CA LEU A 521 13.97 -18.41 -27.95
C LEU A 521 15.50 -18.41 -27.86
N PHE A 522 16.15 -17.92 -28.91
CA PHE A 522 17.56 -17.56 -28.90
C PHE A 522 17.71 -16.11 -28.43
N MET A 523 18.70 -15.85 -27.58
CA MET A 523 19.22 -14.52 -27.29
C MET A 523 20.73 -14.53 -27.52
N ILE A 524 21.22 -13.74 -28.48
CA ILE A 524 22.64 -13.66 -28.85
C ILE A 524 23.18 -12.28 -28.46
N ARG A 525 24.22 -12.26 -27.64
CA ARG A 525 24.87 -11.04 -27.17
C ARG A 525 26.31 -10.95 -27.68
N ASN A 526 26.68 -9.83 -28.30
CA ASN A 526 28.07 -9.55 -28.65
C ASN A 526 28.89 -9.23 -27.38
N ILE A 527 29.95 -10.00 -27.13
CA ILE A 527 30.85 -9.88 -25.97
C ILE A 527 32.30 -9.55 -26.38
N SER A 528 32.53 -9.12 -27.62
CA SER A 528 33.87 -8.83 -28.15
C SER A 528 34.60 -7.76 -27.34
N ASP A 529 33.92 -6.65 -27.02
CA ASP A 529 34.49 -5.56 -26.22
C ASP A 529 34.81 -6.01 -24.79
N ARG A 530 33.98 -6.90 -24.22
CA ARG A 530 34.22 -7.49 -22.89
C ARG A 530 35.53 -8.29 -22.90
N LYS A 531 35.72 -9.16 -23.89
CA LYS A 531 36.95 -9.96 -24.04
C LYS A 531 38.19 -9.07 -24.24
N GLN A 532 38.07 -8.00 -25.01
CA GLN A 532 39.16 -7.02 -25.18
C GLN A 532 39.50 -6.27 -23.88
N ALA A 533 38.47 -5.84 -23.13
CA ALA A 533 38.65 -5.19 -21.84
C ALA A 533 39.28 -6.12 -20.79
N GLU A 534 38.86 -7.39 -20.73
CA GLU A 534 39.47 -8.41 -19.86
C GLU A 534 40.95 -8.59 -20.17
N LEU A 535 41.32 -8.69 -21.45
CA LEU A 535 42.71 -8.75 -21.89
C LEU A 535 43.50 -7.49 -21.50
N ALA A 536 42.92 -6.30 -21.68
CA ALA A 536 43.55 -5.03 -21.28
C ALA A 536 43.72 -4.92 -19.77
N ILE A 537 42.73 -5.34 -18.97
CA ILE A 537 42.81 -5.39 -17.51
C ILE A 537 43.89 -6.36 -17.07
N TYR A 538 43.99 -7.54 -17.69
CA TYR A 538 45.05 -8.50 -17.39
C TYR A 538 46.44 -7.89 -17.64
N GLN A 539 46.62 -7.24 -18.80
CA GLN A 539 47.87 -6.53 -19.12
C GLN A 539 48.17 -5.41 -18.11
N LYS A 540 47.17 -4.60 -17.76
CA LYS A 540 47.32 -3.50 -16.78
C LYS A 540 47.60 -4.00 -15.37
N ASN A 541 47.03 -5.13 -14.95
CA ASN A 541 47.34 -5.75 -13.67
C ASN A 541 48.78 -6.25 -13.61
N THR A 542 49.29 -6.84 -14.69
CA THR A 542 50.69 -7.25 -14.79
C THR A 542 51.63 -6.04 -14.78
N GLU A 543 51.30 -4.98 -15.51
CA GLU A 543 52.04 -3.71 -15.49
C GLU A 543 52.04 -3.11 -14.07
N LEU A 544 50.88 -3.01 -13.43
CA LEU A 544 50.71 -2.52 -12.08
C LEU A 544 51.50 -3.34 -11.05
N ALA A 545 51.49 -4.67 -11.16
CA ALA A 545 52.26 -5.55 -10.28
C ALA A 545 53.78 -5.28 -10.38
N ASN A 546 54.27 -5.02 -11.60
CA ASN A 546 55.67 -4.65 -11.81
C ASN A 546 55.98 -3.25 -11.26
N THR A 547 55.13 -2.25 -11.51
CA THR A 547 55.30 -0.90 -10.96
C THR A 547 55.24 -0.89 -9.43
N LEU A 548 54.34 -1.68 -8.81
CA LEU A 548 54.27 -1.83 -7.36
C LEU A 548 55.54 -2.45 -6.77
N LYS A 549 56.14 -3.43 -7.47
CA LYS A 549 57.41 -4.04 -7.06
C LYS A 549 58.55 -3.04 -7.13
N GLU A 550 58.59 -2.23 -8.18
CA GLU A 550 59.60 -1.19 -8.39
C GLU A 550 59.46 -0.07 -7.34
N LEU A 551 58.24 0.44 -7.13
CA LEU A 551 57.93 1.46 -6.12
C LEU A 551 58.30 1.01 -4.70
N LYS A 552 57.98 -0.24 -4.32
CA LYS A 552 58.39 -0.80 -3.02
C LYS A 552 59.91 -0.83 -2.85
N THR A 553 60.63 -1.10 -3.93
CA THR A 553 62.10 -1.16 -3.92
C THR A 553 62.70 0.23 -3.74
N THR A 554 62.21 1.23 -4.48
CA THR A 554 62.62 2.64 -4.36
C THR A 554 62.26 3.24 -3.00
N GLN A 555 61.06 2.95 -2.48
CA GLN A 555 60.65 3.40 -1.15
C GLN A 555 61.58 2.84 -0.06
N LYS A 556 61.95 1.55 -0.16
CA LYS A 556 62.89 0.93 0.78
C LYS A 556 64.26 1.62 0.73
N GLN A 557 64.75 1.94 -0.47
CA GLN A 557 66.03 2.66 -0.64
C GLN A 557 65.98 4.09 -0.08
N LEU A 558 64.88 4.82 -0.29
CA LEU A 558 64.70 6.17 0.25
C LEU A 558 64.64 6.17 1.79
N VAL A 559 63.89 5.24 2.38
CA VAL A 559 63.81 5.08 3.84
C VAL A 559 65.18 4.72 4.43
N GLU A 560 65.94 3.82 3.80
CA GLU A 560 67.30 3.50 4.24
C GLU A 560 68.22 4.74 4.13
N SER A 561 68.16 5.49 3.03
CA SER A 561 68.95 6.72 2.83
C SER A 561 68.62 7.82 3.85
N GLU A 562 67.35 8.02 4.18
CA GLU A 562 66.91 9.00 5.17
C GLU A 562 67.33 8.59 6.60
N LYS A 563 67.27 7.27 6.90
CA LYS A 563 67.74 6.70 8.17
C LYS A 563 69.25 6.91 8.37
N TYR A 564 70.07 6.72 7.33
CA TYR A 564 71.51 6.96 7.40
C TYR A 564 71.87 8.46 7.49
N ALA A 565 71.12 9.33 6.80
CA ALA A 565 71.34 10.78 6.88
C ALA A 565 71.03 11.35 8.27
N SER A 566 69.94 10.91 8.91
CA SER A 566 69.58 11.28 10.29
C SER A 566 70.60 10.76 11.31
N LEU A 567 71.01 9.49 11.20
CA LEU A 567 72.01 8.87 12.07
C LEU A 567 73.38 9.56 11.97
N GLY A 568 73.77 10.02 10.78
CA GLY A 568 75.03 10.72 10.54
C GLY A 568 75.16 12.04 11.32
N SER A 569 74.08 12.82 11.42
CA SER A 569 74.08 14.06 12.21
C SER A 569 74.14 13.82 13.72
N MET A 570 73.53 12.74 14.21
CA MET A 570 73.44 12.38 15.62
C MET A 570 74.77 11.84 16.17
N VAL A 571 75.46 10.99 15.40
CA VAL A 571 76.78 10.46 15.77
C VAL A 571 77.81 11.59 15.91
N ALA A 572 77.75 12.61 15.06
CA ALA A 572 78.65 13.76 15.14
C ALA A 572 78.43 14.59 16.42
N GLY A 573 77.17 14.81 16.84
CA GLY A 573 76.85 15.53 18.08
C GLY A 573 77.28 14.80 19.35
N ILE A 574 77.05 13.48 19.40
CA ILE A 574 77.44 12.66 20.56
C ILE A 574 78.95 12.51 20.65
N ALA A 575 79.64 12.34 19.51
CA ALA A 575 81.09 12.31 19.50
C ALA A 575 81.65 13.59 20.13
N HIS A 576 81.09 14.76 19.82
CA HIS A 576 81.53 16.02 20.41
C HIS A 576 81.25 16.11 21.92
N GLU A 577 80.08 15.67 22.36
CA GLU A 577 79.69 15.68 23.78
C GLU A 577 80.39 14.62 24.64
N VAL A 578 80.82 13.49 24.06
CA VAL A 578 81.67 12.49 24.72
C VAL A 578 83.12 12.94 24.74
N ASN A 579 83.61 13.56 23.66
CA ASN A 579 85.00 14.02 23.57
C ASN A 579 85.32 15.12 24.59
N THR A 580 84.34 15.96 24.96
CA THR A 580 84.55 17.05 25.92
C THR A 580 84.92 16.56 27.33
N PRO A 581 84.13 15.70 28.01
CA PRO A 581 84.51 15.15 29.30
C PRO A 581 85.76 14.29 29.20
N VAL A 582 85.93 13.49 28.15
CA VAL A 582 87.15 12.69 27.94
C VAL A 582 88.40 13.57 27.82
N GLY A 583 88.31 14.68 27.09
CA GLY A 583 89.40 15.65 26.96
C GLY A 583 89.74 16.34 28.29
N ASN A 584 88.72 16.73 29.07
CA ASN A 584 88.92 17.29 30.40
C ASN A 584 89.53 16.28 31.37
N SER A 585 89.11 15.02 31.30
CA SER A 585 89.73 13.91 32.02
C SER A 585 91.20 13.76 31.65
N LEU A 586 91.54 13.79 30.35
CA LEU A 586 92.93 13.72 29.89
C LEU A 586 93.77 14.89 30.41
N LEU A 587 93.25 16.12 30.36
CA LEU A 587 93.93 17.30 30.88
C LEU A 587 94.17 17.19 32.39
N ALA A 588 93.16 16.78 33.17
CA ALA A 588 93.29 16.59 34.60
C ALA A 588 94.30 15.47 34.93
N ALA A 589 94.32 14.39 34.14
CA ALA A 589 95.33 13.34 34.25
C ALA A 589 96.75 13.87 33.98
N SER A 590 96.94 14.68 32.92
CA SER A 590 98.26 15.27 32.62
C SER A 590 98.71 16.28 33.69
N ILE A 591 97.80 17.09 34.25
CA ILE A 591 98.11 18.00 35.37
C ILE A 591 98.52 17.19 36.60
N LEU A 592 97.80 16.11 36.90
CA LEU A 592 98.11 15.20 37.99
C LEU A 592 99.47 14.54 37.79
N GLU A 593 99.76 14.04 36.59
CA GLU A 593 101.03 13.43 36.22
C GLU A 593 102.18 14.42 36.38
N GLN A 594 102.06 15.64 35.84
CA GLN A 594 103.09 16.68 35.96
C GLN A 594 103.29 17.12 37.42
N ALA A 595 102.21 17.26 38.20
CA ALA A 595 102.29 17.58 39.62
C ALA A 595 102.98 16.46 40.42
N THR A 596 102.72 15.20 40.06
CA THR A 596 103.35 14.02 40.65
C THR A 596 104.84 13.97 40.33
N GLN A 597 105.22 14.24 39.08
CA GLN A 597 106.63 14.29 38.67
C GLN A 597 107.39 15.41 39.37
N GLN A 598 106.82 16.61 39.46
CA GLN A 598 107.43 17.73 40.19
C GLN A 598 107.58 17.43 41.69
N PHE A 599 106.58 16.77 42.27
CA PHE A 599 106.63 16.32 43.66
C PHE A 599 107.75 15.30 43.87
N ASP A 600 107.85 14.30 43.00
CA ASP A 600 108.87 13.24 43.06
C ASP A 600 110.29 13.79 42.90
N GLU A 601 110.50 14.74 41.99
CA GLU A 601 111.79 15.41 41.83
C GLU A 601 112.19 16.26 43.05
N ALA A 602 111.22 16.96 43.66
CA ALA A 602 111.46 17.76 44.86
C ALA A 602 111.72 16.89 46.10
N PHE A 603 111.03 15.76 46.19
CA PHE A 603 111.25 14.75 47.22
C PHE A 603 112.64 14.10 47.08
N SER A 604 113.00 13.69 45.87
CA SER A 604 114.29 13.04 45.56
C SER A 604 115.50 13.95 45.81
N ARG A 605 115.36 15.28 45.63
CA ARG A 605 116.40 16.27 45.94
C ARG A 605 116.49 16.64 47.43
N GLY A 606 115.59 16.15 48.28
CA GLY A 606 115.54 16.47 49.71
C GLY A 606 115.06 17.90 50.01
N GLU A 607 114.47 18.60 49.03
CA GLU A 607 114.04 20.01 49.13
C GLU A 607 112.53 20.14 49.43
N LEU A 608 111.85 19.03 49.76
CA LEU A 608 110.40 19.00 49.95
C LEU A 608 109.97 19.78 51.20
N LYS A 609 109.27 20.91 50.98
CA LYS A 609 108.64 21.70 52.05
C LYS A 609 107.21 21.23 52.30
N LYS A 610 106.72 21.40 53.54
CA LYS A 610 105.32 21.10 53.92
C LYS A 610 104.31 21.81 53.01
N SER A 611 104.59 23.04 52.59
CA SER A 611 103.75 23.80 51.65
C SER A 611 103.68 23.15 50.26
N SER A 612 104.79 22.58 49.79
CA SER A 612 104.86 21.90 48.48
C SER A 612 104.12 20.56 48.50
N LEU A 613 104.21 19.82 49.60
CA LEU A 613 103.41 18.61 49.82
C LEU A 613 101.91 18.93 49.85
N GLN A 614 101.50 19.96 50.59
CA GLN A 614 100.09 20.35 50.64
C GLN A 614 99.56 20.76 49.26
N ALA A 615 100.33 21.56 48.51
CA ALA A 615 99.95 21.97 47.16
C ALA A 615 99.83 20.77 46.19
N TYR A 616 100.68 19.75 46.34
CA TYR A 616 100.55 18.50 45.57
C TYR A 616 99.28 17.74 45.95
N LEU A 617 99.02 17.53 47.24
CA LEU A 617 97.82 16.81 47.70
C LEU A 617 96.54 17.51 47.24
N ASP A 618 96.49 18.85 47.29
CA ASP A 618 95.34 19.63 46.83
C ASP A 618 95.15 19.48 45.32
N LYS A 619 96.23 19.59 44.51
CA LYS A 619 96.17 19.34 43.07
C LYS A 619 95.76 17.93 42.74
N ALA A 620 96.26 16.94 43.49
CA ALA A 620 95.97 15.54 43.24
C ALA A 620 94.51 15.22 43.50
N LYS A 621 93.98 15.68 44.65
CA LYS A 621 92.57 15.53 45.01
C LYS A 621 91.65 16.17 43.98
N ILE A 622 91.87 17.44 43.65
CA ILE A 622 91.05 18.17 42.67
C ILE A 622 91.09 17.47 41.30
N SER A 623 92.28 17.06 40.84
CA SER A 623 92.42 16.40 39.54
C SER A 623 91.71 15.04 39.50
N SER A 624 91.78 14.25 40.57
CA SER A 624 91.06 12.97 40.67
C SER A 624 89.53 13.16 40.71
N GLU A 625 89.02 14.17 41.41
CA GLU A 625 87.58 14.49 41.44
C GLU A 625 87.07 14.93 40.04
N ILE A 626 87.84 15.75 39.34
CA ILE A 626 87.55 16.15 37.95
C ILE A 626 87.58 14.94 37.01
N LEU A 627 88.58 14.06 37.16
CA LEU A 627 88.70 12.84 36.38
C LEU A 627 87.48 11.93 36.52
N LEU A 628 87.12 11.60 37.77
CA LEU A 628 86.05 10.64 38.05
C LEU A 628 84.69 11.17 37.58
N SER A 629 84.40 12.43 37.87
CA SER A 629 83.12 13.06 37.48
C SER A 629 82.96 13.16 35.96
N ASN A 630 84.01 13.54 35.23
CA ASN A 630 83.94 13.60 33.77
C ASN A 630 83.87 12.20 33.13
N LEU A 631 84.60 11.21 33.64
CA LEU A 631 84.50 9.83 33.14
C LEU A 631 83.11 9.22 33.40
N GLN A 632 82.51 9.47 34.57
CA GLN A 632 81.13 9.07 34.86
C GLN A 632 80.13 9.74 33.90
N ARG A 633 80.29 11.03 33.62
CA ARG A 633 79.46 11.76 32.66
C ARG A 633 79.59 11.21 31.24
N ALA A 634 80.81 10.86 30.82
CA ALA A 634 81.05 10.21 29.53
C ALA A 634 80.37 8.83 29.45
N ALA A 635 80.44 8.03 30.52
CA ALA A 635 79.79 6.73 30.59
C ALA A 635 78.26 6.83 30.53
N GLU A 636 77.65 7.79 31.24
CA GLU A 636 76.21 8.06 31.16
C GLU A 636 75.77 8.46 29.75
N LEU A 637 76.52 9.33 29.06
CA LEU A 637 76.21 9.73 27.69
C LEU A 637 76.23 8.54 26.74
N ILE A 638 77.20 7.63 26.88
CA ILE A 638 77.29 6.41 26.07
C ILE A 638 76.13 5.45 26.39
N GLN A 639 75.77 5.30 27.66
CA GLN A 639 74.65 4.44 28.06
C GLN A 639 73.30 4.96 27.55
N ASN A 640 73.07 6.27 27.64
CA ASN A 640 71.88 6.92 27.11
C ASN A 640 71.83 6.82 25.58
N PHE A 641 72.95 6.98 24.88
CA PHE A 641 73.01 6.76 23.43
C PHE A 641 72.69 5.32 23.05
N LYS A 642 73.22 4.34 23.79
CA LYS A 642 72.90 2.92 23.57
C LYS A 642 71.40 2.63 23.73
N GLN A 643 70.71 3.30 24.65
CA GLN A 643 69.26 3.17 24.81
C GLN A 643 68.45 3.78 23.67
N VAL A 644 68.97 4.84 23.02
CA VAL A 644 68.30 5.45 21.85
C VAL A 644 68.60 4.66 20.56
N ALA A 645 69.75 3.99 20.47
CA ALA A 645 70.17 3.22 19.30
C ALA A 645 69.69 1.75 19.30
N VAL A 646 69.37 1.18 20.46
CA VAL A 646 68.86 -0.19 20.59
C VAL A 646 67.36 -0.11 20.89
N ASP A 647 66.54 -0.42 19.88
CA ASP A 647 65.10 -0.67 20.03
C ASP A 647 64.90 -1.64 21.21
N GLN A 648 64.41 -1.14 22.34
CA GLN A 648 64.03 -1.99 23.48
C GLN A 648 62.71 -2.70 23.16
N SER A 649 62.83 -3.77 22.39
CA SER A 649 61.84 -4.81 22.20
C SER A 649 61.72 -5.65 23.47
N SER A 650 61.08 -5.11 24.51
CA SER A 650 60.50 -5.91 25.61
C SER A 650 59.44 -5.09 26.33
N LEU A 651 58.33 -4.86 25.65
CA LEU A 651 57.13 -4.30 26.26
C LEU A 651 55.98 -5.22 25.89
N GLU A 652 55.55 -6.07 26.83
CA GLU A 652 54.29 -6.78 26.66
C GLU A 652 53.15 -5.77 26.74
N GLN A 653 52.28 -5.80 25.72
CA GLN A 653 51.08 -4.99 25.71
C GLN A 653 50.10 -5.60 26.71
N ARG A 654 49.63 -4.79 27.68
CA ARG A 654 48.61 -5.22 28.63
C ARG A 654 47.53 -4.18 28.77
N SER A 655 46.34 -4.63 29.16
CA SER A 655 45.26 -3.73 29.56
C SER A 655 45.48 -3.28 31.00
N PHE A 656 45.46 -1.97 31.26
CA PHE A 656 45.58 -1.41 32.60
C PHE A 656 44.85 -0.07 32.75
N SER A 657 44.42 0.27 33.97
CA SER A 657 43.83 1.58 34.29
C SER A 657 44.91 2.65 34.29
N VAL A 658 44.73 3.68 33.48
CA VAL A 658 45.75 4.73 33.28
C VAL A 658 45.96 5.53 34.55
N LYS A 659 44.89 5.94 35.22
CA LYS A 659 44.95 6.71 36.46
C LYS A 659 45.65 5.91 37.56
N ASP A 660 45.16 4.71 37.85
CA ASP A 660 45.70 3.85 38.92
C ASP A 660 47.17 3.52 38.67
N TYR A 661 47.57 3.40 37.40
CA TYR A 661 48.96 3.13 37.05
C TYR A 661 49.84 4.36 37.24
N ILE A 662 49.38 5.57 36.88
CA ILE A 662 50.10 6.83 37.20
C ILE A 662 50.27 6.97 38.71
N GLU A 663 49.22 6.72 39.50
CA GLU A 663 49.30 6.76 40.97
C GLU A 663 50.32 5.75 41.52
N LYS A 664 50.37 4.52 40.98
CA LYS A 664 51.39 3.53 41.34
C LYS A 664 52.81 3.98 41.01
N ILE A 665 53.02 4.68 39.89
CA ILE A 665 54.32 5.25 39.52
C ILE A 665 54.69 6.37 40.49
N LEU A 666 53.73 7.22 40.88
CA LEU A 666 54.01 8.28 41.85
C LEU A 666 54.40 7.74 43.22
N ILE A 667 53.86 6.58 43.64
CA ILE A 667 54.30 5.90 44.87
C ILE A 667 55.79 5.51 44.78
N SER A 668 56.28 5.03 43.63
CA SER A 668 57.70 4.71 43.49
C SER A 668 58.59 5.95 43.40
N LEU A 669 58.04 7.09 43.01
CA LEU A 669 58.70 8.40 43.01
C LEU A 669 58.56 9.15 44.35
N ASP A 670 57.81 8.62 45.33
CA ASP A 670 57.60 9.24 46.64
C ASP A 670 58.92 9.60 47.35
N PRO A 671 59.98 8.76 47.34
CA PRO A 671 61.25 9.15 47.97
C PRO A 671 61.88 10.41 47.37
N GLN A 672 61.62 10.72 46.10
CA GLN A 672 62.16 11.91 45.44
C GLN A 672 61.25 13.12 45.62
N ILE A 673 59.94 12.91 45.77
CA ILE A 673 58.93 13.97 45.96
C ILE A 673 58.87 14.40 47.43
N LYS A 674 58.88 13.45 48.38
CA LYS A 674 58.66 13.67 49.82
C LYS A 674 59.70 14.57 50.49
N TYR A 675 60.93 14.61 49.98
CA TYR A 675 61.97 15.52 50.47
C TYR A 675 61.93 16.91 49.80
N THR A 676 60.90 17.18 48.99
CA THR A 676 60.64 18.49 48.38
C THR A 676 59.34 19.07 48.93
N PRO A 677 59.14 20.40 48.89
CA PRO A 677 57.88 21.01 49.30
C PRO A 677 56.74 20.80 48.29
N HIS A 678 56.97 20.10 47.17
CA HIS A 678 56.04 20.01 46.05
C HIS A 678 55.02 18.87 46.20
N GLN A 679 53.82 19.08 45.67
CA GLN A 679 52.72 18.13 45.74
C GLN A 679 52.29 17.68 44.34
N VAL A 680 52.00 16.39 44.18
CA VAL A 680 51.55 15.81 42.92
C VAL A 680 50.14 15.27 43.06
N PHE A 681 49.22 15.73 42.21
CA PHE A 681 47.82 15.33 42.21
C PHE A 681 47.46 14.57 40.94
N VAL A 682 46.64 13.53 41.07
CA VAL A 682 46.07 12.80 39.93
C VAL A 682 44.55 12.91 39.97
N GLN A 683 43.97 13.42 38.90
CA GLN A 683 42.53 13.61 38.73
C GLN A 683 42.06 12.89 37.46
N GLY A 684 40.79 12.48 37.43
CA GLY A 684 40.20 11.73 36.32
C GLY A 684 39.50 10.46 36.78
N ASP A 685 38.88 9.78 35.82
CA ASP A 685 38.13 8.54 36.03
C ASP A 685 39.08 7.33 36.12
N SER A 686 38.98 6.56 37.21
CA SER A 686 39.74 5.32 37.43
C SER A 686 39.30 4.17 36.51
N GLY A 687 38.15 4.30 35.84
CA GLY A 687 37.63 3.33 34.88
C GLY A 687 38.27 3.38 33.49
N ILE A 688 39.12 4.37 33.18
CA ILE A 688 39.73 4.52 31.85
C ILE A 688 40.86 3.50 31.68
N MET A 689 40.57 2.44 30.91
CA MET A 689 41.50 1.36 30.59
C MET A 689 42.16 1.61 29.23
N ILE A 690 43.44 1.27 29.11
CA ILE A 690 44.17 1.30 27.84
C ILE A 690 44.88 -0.04 27.63
N GLN A 691 44.89 -0.55 26.39
CA GLN A 691 45.70 -1.70 26.02
C GLN A 691 47.01 -1.22 25.41
N SER A 692 48.05 -1.08 26.23
CA SER A 692 49.30 -0.42 25.83
C SER A 692 50.51 -0.96 26.57
N TYR A 693 51.64 -0.27 26.45
CA TYR A 693 52.91 -0.62 27.08
C TYR A 693 53.10 0.15 28.40
N PRO A 694 52.96 -0.50 29.57
CA PRO A 694 53.07 0.17 30.86
C PRO A 694 54.46 0.75 31.11
N GLY A 695 55.53 0.06 30.70
CA GLY A 695 56.90 0.55 30.86
C GLY A 695 57.13 1.89 30.16
N ALA A 696 56.60 2.04 28.94
CA ALA A 696 56.68 3.31 28.20
C ALA A 696 55.94 4.43 28.94
N LEU A 697 54.73 4.17 29.47
CA LEU A 697 53.99 5.16 30.25
C LEU A 697 54.73 5.52 31.56
N SER A 698 55.31 4.54 32.25
CA SER A 698 56.12 4.78 33.45
C SER A 698 57.28 5.73 33.17
N GLN A 699 58.00 5.50 32.07
CA GLN A 699 59.12 6.36 31.70
C GLN A 699 58.68 7.78 31.33
N ILE A 700 57.54 7.92 30.64
CA ILE A 700 56.96 9.24 30.33
C ILE A 700 56.63 10.00 31.62
N VAL A 701 55.91 9.37 32.55
CA VAL A 701 55.52 9.99 33.82
C VAL A 701 56.74 10.37 34.64
N THR A 702 57.70 9.46 34.82
CA THR A 702 58.93 9.72 35.57
C THR A 702 59.71 10.90 34.97
N ASN A 703 59.88 10.96 33.65
CA ASN A 703 60.61 12.05 33.00
C ASN A 703 59.90 13.40 33.15
N LEU A 704 58.57 13.44 33.05
CA LEU A 704 57.81 14.70 33.23
C LEU A 704 57.92 15.23 34.66
N VAL A 705 57.75 14.36 35.66
CA VAL A 705 57.87 14.72 37.07
C VAL A 705 59.28 15.17 37.40
N MET A 706 60.30 14.40 36.99
CA MET A 706 61.70 14.74 37.27
C MET A 706 62.15 16.02 36.56
N ASN A 707 61.71 16.26 35.33
CA ASN A 707 61.95 17.53 34.64
C ASN A 707 61.36 18.70 35.41
N SER A 708 60.20 18.51 36.03
CA SER A 708 59.53 19.58 36.77
C SER A 708 60.21 19.86 38.11
N LEU A 709 60.54 18.81 38.88
CA LEU A 709 61.29 18.94 40.13
C LEU A 709 62.68 19.56 39.89
N THR A 710 63.36 19.18 38.81
CA THR A 710 64.72 19.65 38.50
C THR A 710 64.76 21.03 37.87
N HIS A 711 63.77 21.38 37.04
CA HIS A 711 63.83 22.59 36.22
C HIS A 711 62.70 23.57 36.46
N ALA A 712 61.47 23.12 36.69
CA ALA A 712 60.32 24.01 36.79
C ALA A 712 60.32 24.81 38.10
N TYR A 713 60.76 24.20 39.20
CA TYR A 713 60.79 24.83 40.53
C TYR A 713 62.16 25.27 41.03
N HIS A 714 63.22 25.00 40.27
CA HIS A 714 64.58 25.37 40.66
C HIS A 714 64.73 26.89 40.82
N GLY A 715 65.05 27.33 42.04
CA GLY A 715 65.20 28.73 42.42
C GLY A 715 63.91 29.45 42.82
N LEU A 716 62.79 28.73 42.98
CA LEU A 716 61.51 29.28 43.47
C LEU A 716 61.24 28.83 44.91
N GLU A 717 61.10 29.77 45.84
CA GLU A 717 60.68 29.50 47.23
C GLU A 717 59.15 29.37 47.34
N LYS A 718 58.54 28.52 46.51
CA LYS A 718 57.10 28.24 46.56
C LYS A 718 56.82 26.75 46.55
N VAL A 719 55.76 26.36 47.28
CA VAL A 719 55.16 25.02 47.14
C VAL A 719 54.62 24.90 45.72
N GLY A 720 55.10 23.89 45.00
CA GLY A 720 54.77 23.67 43.59
C GLY A 720 53.71 22.58 43.46
N HIS A 721 52.80 22.75 42.51
CA HIS A 721 51.69 21.83 42.28
C HIS A 721 51.83 21.20 40.90
N LEU A 722 52.10 19.90 40.89
CA LEU A 722 52.11 19.09 39.68
C LEU A 722 50.77 18.37 39.59
N GLN A 723 50.17 18.33 38.42
CA GLN A 723 48.86 17.73 38.23
C GLN A 723 48.82 16.86 36.97
N PHE A 724 48.28 15.65 37.13
CA PHE A 724 47.86 14.80 36.03
C PHE A 724 46.33 14.79 35.96
N GLU A 725 45.79 15.00 34.77
CA GLU A 725 44.37 14.84 34.47
C GLU A 725 44.18 13.81 33.36
N VAL A 726 43.42 12.75 33.64
CA VAL A 726 43.14 11.68 32.68
C VAL A 726 41.69 11.78 32.22
N LYS A 727 41.49 11.88 30.90
CA LYS A 727 40.18 11.96 30.23
C LYS A 727 40.11 10.98 29.07
N GLN A 728 38.91 10.51 28.76
CA GLN A 728 38.63 9.74 27.55
C GLN A 728 37.71 10.55 26.64
N GLN A 729 38.07 10.66 25.36
CA GLN A 729 37.25 11.33 24.35
C GLN A 729 37.42 10.64 23.01
N ASN A 730 36.31 10.27 22.35
CA ASN A 730 36.30 9.66 21.01
C ASN A 730 37.29 8.48 20.87
N CYS A 731 37.26 7.54 21.83
CA CYS A 731 38.17 6.37 21.93
C CYS A 731 39.67 6.68 22.00
N LYS A 732 40.00 7.89 22.44
CA LYS A 732 41.36 8.29 22.75
C LYS A 732 41.45 8.64 24.22
N VAL A 733 42.55 8.22 24.82
CA VAL A 733 42.91 8.60 26.19
C VAL A 733 43.77 9.85 26.12
N ILE A 734 43.32 10.91 26.77
CA ILE A 734 44.02 12.19 26.88
C ILE A 734 44.58 12.29 28.29
N ILE A 735 45.91 12.38 28.40
CA ILE A 735 46.62 12.60 29.64
C ILE A 735 47.19 14.01 29.59
N VAL A 736 46.71 14.88 30.47
CA VAL A 736 47.22 16.24 30.59
C VAL A 736 48.09 16.31 31.84
N TYR A 737 49.37 16.61 31.65
CA TYR A 737 50.30 16.90 32.72
C TYR A 737 50.54 18.41 32.79
N SER A 738 50.50 18.99 33.99
CA SER A 738 50.86 20.39 34.21
C SER A 738 51.64 20.64 35.48
N ASP A 739 52.60 21.56 35.42
CA ASP A 739 53.28 22.17 36.57
C ASP A 739 52.97 23.67 36.64
N ASP A 740 53.06 24.26 37.84
CA ASP A 740 52.92 25.71 38.07
C ASP A 740 54.30 26.40 38.24
N GLY A 741 55.35 25.84 37.64
CA GLY A 741 56.72 26.35 37.74
C GLY A 741 57.01 27.57 36.86
N LYS A 742 58.30 27.79 36.55
CA LYS A 742 58.77 28.96 35.79
C LYS A 742 58.33 29.01 34.32
N GLY A 743 57.85 27.90 33.76
CA GLY A 743 57.47 27.79 32.35
C GLY A 743 58.66 27.77 31.37
N ILE A 744 58.35 27.50 30.11
CA ILE A 744 59.30 27.41 28.99
C ILE A 744 59.11 28.63 28.07
N PRO A 745 60.18 29.37 27.72
CA PRO A 745 60.11 30.49 26.78
C PRO A 745 59.58 30.07 25.40
N ALA A 746 58.76 30.93 24.78
CA ALA A 746 58.12 30.64 23.49
C ALA A 746 59.11 30.32 22.35
N GLU A 747 60.29 30.94 22.38
CA GLU A 747 61.38 30.68 21.42
C GLU A 747 61.96 29.26 21.51
N SER A 748 61.86 28.63 22.67
CA SER A 748 62.38 27.28 22.90
C SER A 748 61.35 26.20 22.54
N LEU A 749 60.04 26.51 22.60
CA LEU A 749 58.94 25.54 22.38
C LEU A 749 59.06 24.71 21.09
N PRO A 750 59.46 25.26 19.93
CA PRO A 750 59.58 24.46 18.69
C PRO A 750 60.66 23.37 18.75
N LYS A 751 61.66 23.52 19.64
CA LYS A 751 62.86 22.69 19.69
C LYS A 751 62.92 21.76 20.90
N ILE A 752 61.95 21.82 21.81
CA ILE A 752 62.00 21.06 23.08
C ILE A 752 62.01 19.55 22.89
N PHE A 753 61.52 19.06 21.75
CA PHE A 753 61.52 17.64 21.39
C PHE A 753 62.71 17.25 20.51
N ASP A 754 63.53 18.21 20.08
CA ASP A 754 64.76 17.91 19.34
C ASP A 754 65.74 17.20 20.29
N PRO A 755 66.42 16.14 19.82
CA PRO A 755 67.38 15.43 20.65
C PRO A 755 68.50 16.38 21.08
N PHE A 756 68.93 16.26 22.35
CA PHE A 756 69.98 17.06 22.99
C PHE A 756 69.62 18.52 23.28
N PHE A 757 68.45 19.01 22.87
CA PHE A 757 68.04 20.37 23.19
C PHE A 757 67.79 20.52 24.70
N THR A 758 68.49 21.46 25.34
CA THR A 758 68.28 21.80 26.74
C THR A 758 68.76 23.21 27.05
N THR A 759 68.02 23.93 27.88
CA THR A 759 68.41 25.23 28.43
C THR A 759 69.27 25.09 29.69
N ALA A 760 69.42 23.87 30.21
CA ALA A 760 70.09 23.55 31.48
C ALA A 760 71.40 22.76 31.27
N ARG A 761 72.07 22.98 30.13
CA ARG A 761 73.27 22.22 29.71
C ARG A 761 74.42 22.32 30.73
N ASN A 762 74.61 23.51 31.30
CA ASN A 762 75.66 23.79 32.28
C ASN A 762 75.39 23.16 33.65
N SER A 763 74.16 22.76 33.95
CA SER A 763 73.76 22.08 35.20
C SER A 763 73.52 20.58 35.02
N GLY A 764 74.09 19.98 33.97
CA GLY A 764 74.05 18.52 33.75
C GLY A 764 72.84 18.00 32.96
N GLY A 765 71.97 18.87 32.41
CA GLY A 765 70.84 18.43 31.61
C GLY A 765 71.29 17.75 30.30
N SER A 766 70.79 16.52 30.04
CA SER A 766 71.14 15.76 28.82
C SER A 766 70.39 16.23 27.58
N GLY A 767 69.24 16.89 27.74
CA GLY A 767 68.37 17.28 26.61
C GLY A 767 67.72 16.09 25.89
N LEU A 768 67.81 14.89 26.45
CA LEU A 768 67.22 13.68 25.85
C LEU A 768 65.84 13.34 26.42
N GLY A 769 65.49 13.82 27.62
CA GLY A 769 64.27 13.39 28.31
C GLY A 769 62.98 13.66 27.53
N LEU A 770 62.80 14.87 26.99
CA LEU A 770 61.61 15.21 26.20
C LEU A 770 61.62 14.55 24.81
N HIS A 771 62.80 14.37 24.20
CA HIS A 771 62.93 13.62 22.95
C HIS A 771 62.52 12.14 23.13
N ILE A 772 62.95 11.52 24.24
CA ILE A 772 62.54 10.15 24.60
C ILE A 772 61.02 10.09 24.77
N ILE A 773 60.42 11.06 25.47
CA ILE A 773 58.96 11.15 25.61
C ILE A 773 58.28 11.25 24.24
N TYR A 774 58.77 12.12 23.35
CA TYR A 774 58.22 12.30 22.01
C TYR A 774 58.26 11.00 21.19
N ASN A 775 59.39 10.30 21.18
CA ASN A 775 59.55 9.03 20.48
C ASN A 775 58.66 7.94 21.07
N LEU A 776 58.62 7.79 22.41
CA LEU A 776 57.75 6.81 23.05
C LEU A 776 56.28 7.04 22.67
N ILE A 777 55.82 8.29 22.68
CA ILE A 777 54.42 8.60 22.36
C ILE A 777 54.13 8.39 20.87
N THR A 778 54.94 8.94 19.98
CA THR A 778 54.66 8.93 18.53
C THR A 778 54.99 7.60 17.87
N GLN A 779 56.13 6.99 18.21
CA GLN A 779 56.62 5.77 17.56
C GLN A 779 56.05 4.51 18.22
N ASN A 780 56.10 4.42 19.55
CA ASN A 780 55.70 3.20 20.27
C ASN A 780 54.20 3.19 20.60
N LEU A 781 53.67 4.29 21.13
CA LEU A 781 52.27 4.37 21.58
C LEU A 781 51.30 4.88 20.49
N LYS A 782 51.81 5.21 19.29
CA LYS A 782 51.03 5.72 18.14
C LYS A 782 50.12 6.91 18.50
N GLY A 783 50.58 7.72 19.46
CA GLY A 783 49.89 8.89 19.98
C GLY A 783 50.49 10.21 19.49
N ASN A 784 50.05 11.30 20.10
CA ASN A 784 50.54 12.66 19.85
C ASN A 784 50.79 13.40 21.17
N ILE A 785 51.79 14.29 21.20
CA ILE A 785 52.09 15.15 22.35
C ILE A 785 52.19 16.62 21.92
N ILE A 786 51.54 17.50 22.68
CA ILE A 786 51.58 18.96 22.48
C ILE A 786 52.01 19.62 23.78
N CYS A 787 52.98 20.53 23.71
CA CYS A 787 53.38 21.36 24.85
C CYS A 787 52.80 22.77 24.71
N LYS A 788 52.23 23.30 25.81
CA LYS A 788 51.82 24.69 25.96
C LYS A 788 52.47 25.23 27.23
N SER A 789 53.20 26.33 27.13
CA SER A 789 53.85 26.94 28.29
C SER A 789 53.96 28.44 28.13
N GLU A 790 53.90 29.14 29.26
CA GLU A 790 54.09 30.57 29.36
C GLU A 790 54.98 30.86 30.58
N ILE A 791 55.91 31.81 30.44
CA ILE A 791 56.86 32.14 31.49
C ILE A 791 56.11 32.63 32.73
N GLY A 792 56.39 32.04 33.88
CA GLY A 792 55.75 32.35 35.17
C GLY A 792 54.41 31.67 35.42
N SER A 793 53.80 31.03 34.42
CA SER A 793 52.52 30.31 34.53
C SER A 793 52.64 28.78 34.46
N GLY A 794 53.85 28.26 34.27
CA GLY A 794 54.15 26.83 34.24
C GLY A 794 54.04 26.18 32.87
N THR A 795 54.12 24.85 32.84
CA THR A 795 54.15 24.06 31.60
C THR A 795 53.01 23.06 31.59
N LYS A 796 52.38 22.87 30.42
CA LYS A 796 51.31 21.88 30.20
C LYS A 796 51.62 21.00 29.00
N PHE A 797 51.71 19.71 29.22
CA PHE A 797 51.83 18.69 28.18
C PHE A 797 50.50 17.96 28.00
N ILE A 798 50.00 17.93 26.77
CA ILE A 798 48.76 17.24 26.39
C ILE A 798 49.15 16.03 25.55
N ILE A 799 48.98 14.85 26.12
CA ILE A 799 49.32 13.57 25.50
C ILE A 799 48.03 12.88 25.08
N THR A 800 47.91 12.51 23.80
CA THR A 800 46.75 11.81 23.25
C THR A 800 47.18 10.43 22.77
N LEU A 801 46.60 9.38 23.35
CA LEU A 801 46.90 7.98 23.04
C LEU A 801 45.64 7.27 22.51
N PRO A 802 45.78 6.32 21.58
CA PRO A 802 44.67 5.44 21.22
C PRO A 802 44.37 4.46 22.36
N GLU A 803 43.09 4.14 22.57
CA GLU A 803 42.66 3.17 23.59
C GLU A 803 43.20 1.75 23.33
N ASN A 804 43.32 1.39 22.06
CA ASN A 804 43.95 0.16 21.59
C ASN A 804 44.90 0.46 20.42
N LEU A 805 46.15 0.00 20.52
CA LEU A 805 47.18 0.19 19.49
C LEU A 805 46.82 -0.46 18.12
N GLN A 806 45.83 -1.35 18.06
CA GLN A 806 45.40 -2.04 16.82
C GLN A 806 44.20 -1.36 16.10
N GLU A 807 43.44 -0.50 16.77
CA GLU A 807 42.29 0.22 16.20
C GLU A 807 42.59 1.72 16.09
N ILE A 808 43.23 2.14 15.00
CA ILE A 808 43.66 3.53 14.80
C ILE A 808 42.48 4.45 14.39
N ASN A 809 41.37 3.87 13.92
CA ASN A 809 40.18 4.60 13.48
C ASN A 809 38.98 4.22 14.33
N CYS A 810 38.60 5.09 15.28
CA CYS A 810 37.34 4.91 15.96
C CYS A 810 36.16 5.33 15.08
N LYS A 811 35.10 4.53 15.05
CA LYS A 811 33.83 4.87 14.39
C LYS A 811 32.98 5.75 15.27
#